data_AF-V9E6F7-F1
#
_entry.id   AF-V9E6F7-F1
#
_cell.length_a   1.000
_cell.length_b   1.000
_cell.length_c   1.000
_cell.angle_alpha   90.00
_cell.angle_beta   90.00
_cell.angle_gamma   90.00
#
_symmetry.space_group_name_H-M   'P 1'
#
loop_
_entity.id
_entity.type
_entity.pdbx_description
1 polymer ?
#
loop_
_entity_poly.entity_id
_entity_poly.type
_entity_poly.pdbx_seq_one_letter_code
_entity_poly.pdbx_strand_id
1 'polypeptide(L)'
;MVQGAAIALQYALRNSRADVISLLLERGADVNSQDEFGDTALHRAIEQYRGNTAVISLLLQRGADAAVQNVDGQNALHYAAAIANSEAISLLLKQGIDIDAQDETGQTVLHYATVIANTEVMSLLLEQGADVGTQDEDGKTALHYAVTSHNTDVMSLLLERGADLAARYEDDETILHYAVRNGDVDVISLLLEKGADVAATDNNGEIALHYAASFGHTERILLLLDRGSDVNASDNDQLTVLHHAVTRCSPEAVLLLLNKGADANALTKDGLNPLSHMILVKEDDPDDDYLGVVRLLCSQEPKLKLPPSTQSLAINQLGMLACAQYWQDRYEKKQPLLEIPSEVVKGGENAVEMYLAELEKTDSSEVVHRQKICVVGRTKWGKTSLVRSITEETSVLVPLEDRTIGIEVFPLRFTVDGDGNKMKATHHDVTFWDFAGQGVYRVAHAVFFSKRTLYLVCVDLAAYNEILEQAKKESKTQRDEVPQRFFEKHILRWIVLILLRQPEAEFKLIGTKHDEVSDSSRSEISHDIRDRLGQFLEKLDGSIQITGHAATALKKEFEEGLVTTSVTNVESIQKVKNSIKHTITAKPHLSFKMPITYTRVINYILEKRQSVVGATNQDRMDKMIVSVRQLCKDLLKLPDFPQDTDCREILRVLHELGDVLWYKGIDEELEKWIILDPSVVLDLVREVINHKYKEEVDEQYKVLSQNGILPHSLLMTFPSWKSLAAVEDKMVHLFKQLLHRLNLVYPVNDMEAIDKADILVPMYWKTRETPKADLKLLATQKTILTQDFGDSWHVATWRYWLPIVVSDAIFVNFVVKCYRPFVHRSARRAYFESSVRREFRAVVNHSANKTGQYNDILIEVAAPTEKLAWAEMMYFVTDMEKILEKDYPGLTKHARVKRFIVDDGEDRGVNDLMENPEDGKRQRAKARWLPPDFSWFTQCAWKNGGVYEIHQLRHQLEAVKNIVVTSESCRLPRLWTLLYPRKGSHVELRIHSDVSDVSVLYFCPVSSLCSHPQCRGCCRRESSFRSVEIGIKPKDHG
;
A
#
# COMPACT_ATOMS: atom_id res chain seq x y z
N MET A 1 19.76 -24.50 50.61
CA MET A 1 21.18 -24.08 50.57
C MET A 1 21.73 -24.08 49.14
N VAL A 2 21.49 -25.13 48.33
CA VAL A 2 22.01 -25.24 46.95
C VAL A 2 21.59 -24.08 46.02
N GLN A 3 20.31 -23.68 46.00
CA GLN A 3 19.82 -22.53 45.21
C GLN A 3 20.48 -21.18 45.59
N GLY A 4 20.85 -20.98 46.86
CA GLY A 4 21.49 -19.74 47.30
C GLY A 4 22.95 -19.60 46.83
N ALA A 5 23.65 -20.73 46.64
CA ALA A 5 25.03 -20.75 46.16
C ALA A 5 25.12 -20.47 44.65
N ALA A 6 24.16 -20.97 43.86
CA ALA A 6 24.04 -20.68 42.42
C ALA A 6 23.80 -19.18 42.16
N ILE A 7 22.84 -18.58 42.89
CA ILE A 7 22.55 -17.14 42.81
C ILE A 7 23.77 -16.30 43.23
N ALA A 8 24.50 -16.72 44.27
CA ALA A 8 25.71 -16.04 44.70
C ALA A 8 26.85 -16.12 43.66
N LEU A 9 26.99 -17.24 42.97
CA LEU A 9 27.97 -17.43 41.89
C LEU A 9 27.65 -16.52 40.69
N GLN A 10 26.37 -16.45 40.29
CA GLN A 10 25.90 -15.54 39.24
C GLN A 10 26.09 -14.06 39.60
N TYR A 11 25.84 -13.69 40.86
CA TYR A 11 26.08 -12.32 41.32
C TYR A 11 27.57 -11.97 41.37
N ALA A 12 28.44 -12.93 41.71
CA ALA A 12 29.89 -12.76 41.68
C ALA A 12 30.41 -12.55 40.25
N LEU A 13 29.84 -13.26 39.27
CA LEU A 13 30.09 -13.05 37.84
C LEU A 13 29.66 -11.65 37.38
N ARG A 14 28.51 -11.13 37.80
CA ARG A 14 28.12 -9.76 37.44
C ARG A 14 29.10 -8.66 37.90
N ASN A 15 29.96 -8.95 38.88
CA ASN A 15 30.86 -7.99 39.50
C ASN A 15 32.37 -8.28 39.26
N SER A 16 32.72 -9.21 38.38
CA SER A 16 34.11 -9.50 37.98
C SER A 16 35.07 -9.90 39.11
N ARG A 17 34.55 -10.51 40.18
CA ARG A 17 35.34 -10.87 41.37
C ARG A 17 35.83 -12.30 41.31
N ALA A 18 36.95 -12.52 40.59
CA ALA A 18 37.57 -13.84 40.42
C ALA A 18 37.96 -14.53 41.75
N ASP A 19 38.31 -13.74 42.76
CA ASP A 19 38.56 -14.17 44.14
C ASP A 19 37.29 -14.75 44.79
N VAL A 20 36.14 -14.12 44.60
CA VAL A 20 34.85 -14.58 45.13
C VAL A 20 34.33 -15.78 44.35
N ILE A 21 34.50 -15.80 43.02
CA ILE A 21 34.15 -16.97 42.19
C ILE A 21 34.97 -18.18 42.65
N SER A 22 36.28 -18.03 42.82
CA SER A 22 37.18 -19.10 43.31
C SER A 22 36.75 -19.62 44.68
N LEU A 23 36.43 -18.71 45.61
CA LEU A 23 35.99 -19.05 46.96
C LEU A 23 34.64 -19.77 46.97
N LEU A 24 33.67 -19.34 46.15
CA LEU A 24 32.35 -19.97 46.07
C LEU A 24 32.46 -21.41 45.53
N LEU A 25 33.27 -21.62 44.49
CA LEU A 25 33.54 -22.95 43.93
C LEU A 25 34.28 -23.86 44.93
N GLU A 26 35.26 -23.33 45.68
CA GLU A 26 35.95 -24.06 46.76
C GLU A 26 35.02 -24.47 47.90
N ARG A 27 33.92 -23.72 48.12
CA ARG A 27 32.91 -24.01 49.13
C ARG A 27 31.78 -24.89 48.62
N GLY A 28 31.93 -25.48 47.44
CA GLY A 28 30.99 -26.46 46.87
C GLY A 28 29.80 -25.84 46.14
N ALA A 29 29.94 -24.61 45.63
CA ALA A 29 28.98 -24.10 44.65
C ALA A 29 29.05 -24.96 43.38
N ASP A 30 27.90 -25.40 42.89
CA ASP A 30 27.81 -26.14 41.64
C ASP A 30 28.08 -25.21 40.46
N VAL A 31 29.18 -25.46 39.74
CA VAL A 31 29.62 -24.64 38.60
C VAL A 31 28.66 -24.74 37.41
N ASN A 32 27.90 -25.84 37.31
CA ASN A 32 26.99 -26.14 36.22
C ASN A 32 25.52 -25.87 36.57
N SER A 33 25.25 -25.22 37.72
CA SER A 33 23.89 -24.82 38.06
C SER A 33 23.33 -23.84 37.02
N GLN A 34 22.14 -24.13 36.52
CA GLN A 34 21.45 -23.31 35.52
C GLN A 34 20.54 -22.26 36.18
N ASP A 35 20.46 -21.08 35.58
CA ASP A 35 19.49 -20.04 35.94
C ASP A 35 18.09 -20.31 35.34
N GLU A 36 17.18 -19.34 35.47
CA GLU A 36 15.81 -19.44 34.94
C GLU A 36 15.73 -19.54 33.41
N PHE A 37 16.81 -19.18 32.70
CA PHE A 37 16.96 -19.29 31.26
C PHE A 37 17.76 -20.53 30.86
N GLY A 38 18.10 -21.41 31.81
CA GLY A 38 18.97 -22.56 31.52
C GLY A 38 20.45 -22.18 31.43
N ASP A 39 20.83 -20.93 31.73
CA ASP A 39 22.22 -20.49 31.56
C ASP A 39 23.11 -20.86 32.74
N THR A 40 24.29 -21.39 32.44
CA THR A 40 25.32 -21.70 33.44
C THR A 40 26.17 -20.48 33.77
N ALA A 41 26.99 -20.61 34.80
CA ALA A 41 28.05 -19.66 35.11
C ALA A 41 28.97 -19.37 33.90
N LEU A 42 29.19 -20.37 33.04
CA LEU A 42 30.03 -20.27 31.85
C LEU A 42 29.37 -19.45 30.73
N HIS A 43 28.06 -19.64 30.45
CA HIS A 43 27.31 -18.81 29.49
C HIS A 43 27.41 -17.33 29.86
N ARG A 44 27.11 -17.01 31.14
CA ARG A 44 27.14 -15.63 31.66
C ARG A 44 28.54 -15.02 31.65
N ALA A 45 29.57 -15.82 31.93
CA ALA A 45 30.95 -15.35 31.86
C ALA A 45 31.34 -14.97 30.42
N ILE A 46 30.95 -15.76 29.43
CA ILE A 46 31.24 -15.48 28.02
C ILE A 46 30.54 -14.20 27.57
N GLU A 47 29.24 -14.09 27.87
CA GLU A 47 28.42 -12.91 27.55
C GLU A 47 29.00 -11.60 28.12
N GLN A 48 29.46 -11.62 29.37
CA GLN A 48 29.85 -10.41 30.12
C GLN A 48 31.31 -9.99 29.92
N TYR A 49 32.21 -10.91 29.53
CA TYR A 49 33.66 -10.66 29.51
C TYR A 49 34.27 -10.79 28.11
N ARG A 50 33.90 -9.86 27.22
CA ARG A 50 34.57 -9.72 25.91
C ARG A 50 36.08 -9.47 26.12
N GLY A 51 36.92 -10.46 25.80
CA GLY A 51 38.39 -10.38 25.87
C GLY A 51 39.05 -10.63 27.24
N ASN A 52 38.31 -11.04 28.28
CA ASN A 52 38.93 -11.49 29.54
C ASN A 52 38.65 -12.98 29.79
N THR A 53 39.55 -13.80 29.27
CA THR A 53 39.46 -15.26 29.36
C THR A 53 39.89 -15.85 30.71
N ALA A 54 40.32 -15.04 31.68
CA ALA A 54 40.77 -15.54 32.98
C ALA A 54 39.63 -16.19 33.78
N VAL A 55 38.44 -15.59 33.76
CA VAL A 55 37.26 -16.16 34.44
C VAL A 55 36.73 -17.39 33.70
N ILE A 56 36.70 -17.34 32.35
CA ILE A 56 36.32 -18.49 31.52
C ILE A 56 37.26 -19.68 31.79
N SER A 57 38.57 -19.43 31.80
CA SER A 57 39.59 -20.45 32.10
C SER A 57 39.45 -21.01 33.51
N LEU A 58 39.18 -20.15 34.51
CA LEU A 58 38.94 -20.58 35.88
C LEU A 58 37.71 -21.49 35.96
N LEU A 59 36.59 -21.13 35.33
CA LEU A 59 35.38 -21.94 35.35
C LEU A 59 35.61 -23.31 34.69
N LEU A 60 36.26 -23.34 33.52
CA LEU A 60 36.60 -24.59 32.83
C LEU A 60 37.55 -25.48 33.67
N GLN A 61 38.59 -24.90 34.29
CA GLN A 61 39.50 -25.61 35.20
C GLN A 61 38.80 -26.20 36.44
N ARG A 62 37.67 -25.61 36.85
CA ARG A 62 36.86 -26.05 37.99
C ARG A 62 35.72 -26.98 37.58
N GLY A 63 35.72 -27.49 36.34
CA GLY A 63 34.77 -28.50 35.86
C GLY A 63 33.48 -27.93 35.27
N ALA A 64 33.48 -26.67 34.82
CA ALA A 64 32.37 -26.14 34.02
C ALA A 64 32.22 -26.95 32.73
N ASP A 65 31.04 -27.48 32.49
CA ASP A 65 30.70 -28.23 31.30
C ASP A 65 30.22 -27.27 30.21
N ALA A 66 31.03 -27.14 29.16
CA ALA A 66 30.76 -26.27 28.03
C ALA A 66 29.62 -26.77 27.13
N ALA A 67 29.26 -28.05 27.22
CA ALA A 67 28.23 -28.68 26.41
C ALA A 67 26.82 -28.53 26.99
N VAL A 68 26.68 -27.97 28.21
CA VAL A 68 25.36 -27.71 28.80
C VAL A 68 24.59 -26.72 27.92
N GLN A 69 23.39 -27.10 27.51
CA GLN A 69 22.50 -26.29 26.69
C GLN A 69 21.51 -25.51 27.57
N ASN A 70 21.23 -24.27 27.17
CA ASN A 70 20.19 -23.44 27.78
C ASN A 70 18.78 -23.81 27.25
N VAL A 71 17.76 -23.01 27.59
CA VAL A 71 16.37 -23.27 27.15
C VAL A 71 16.13 -23.09 25.65
N ASP A 72 17.09 -22.55 24.91
CA ASP A 72 17.06 -22.39 23.46
C ASP A 72 18.04 -23.36 22.78
N GLY A 73 18.59 -24.33 23.52
CA GLY A 73 19.54 -25.33 23.01
C GLY A 73 20.97 -24.81 22.83
N GLN A 74 21.23 -23.55 23.18
CA GLN A 74 22.53 -22.92 22.97
C GLN A 74 23.51 -23.35 24.07
N ASN A 75 24.73 -23.67 23.66
CA ASN A 75 25.83 -23.99 24.57
C ASN A 75 26.85 -22.82 24.66
N ALA A 76 27.94 -23.02 25.42
CA ALA A 76 28.98 -22.00 25.60
C ALA A 76 29.61 -21.53 24.29
N LEU A 77 29.73 -22.41 23.29
CA LEU A 77 30.32 -22.08 21.99
C LEU A 77 29.40 -21.17 21.17
N HIS A 78 28.09 -21.37 21.23
CA HIS A 78 27.09 -20.48 20.60
C HIS A 78 27.19 -19.06 21.15
N TYR A 79 27.25 -18.90 22.47
CA TYR A 79 27.43 -17.58 23.10
C TYR A 79 28.73 -16.92 22.67
N ALA A 80 29.82 -17.68 22.59
CA ALA A 80 31.13 -17.15 22.19
C ALA A 80 31.14 -16.69 20.72
N ALA A 81 30.47 -17.44 19.83
CA ALA A 81 30.27 -17.06 18.43
C ALA A 81 29.35 -15.82 18.30
N ALA A 82 28.24 -15.78 19.05
CA ALA A 82 27.25 -14.69 19.01
C ALA A 82 27.82 -13.31 19.39
N ILE A 83 28.91 -13.28 20.17
CA ILE A 83 29.61 -12.03 20.55
C ILE A 83 30.96 -11.86 19.83
N ALA A 84 31.29 -12.76 18.90
CA ALA A 84 32.55 -12.83 18.15
C ALA A 84 33.82 -12.84 19.03
N ASN A 85 33.86 -13.67 20.08
CA ASN A 85 35.00 -13.80 20.99
C ASN A 85 35.92 -14.98 20.58
N SER A 86 36.88 -14.71 19.69
CA SER A 86 37.82 -15.72 19.15
C SER A 86 38.66 -16.42 20.23
N GLU A 87 39.04 -15.73 21.30
CA GLU A 87 39.78 -16.33 22.42
C GLU A 87 38.93 -17.33 23.22
N ALA A 88 37.67 -16.99 23.50
CA ALA A 88 36.75 -17.89 24.19
C ALA A 88 36.46 -19.13 23.33
N ILE A 89 36.21 -18.96 22.04
CA ILE A 89 36.04 -20.07 21.08
C ILE A 89 37.27 -20.99 21.11
N SER A 90 38.48 -20.41 21.04
CA SER A 90 39.72 -21.17 21.09
C SER A 90 39.90 -21.97 22.38
N LEU A 91 39.45 -21.45 23.53
CA LEU A 91 39.50 -22.15 24.80
C LEU A 91 38.47 -23.28 24.89
N LEU A 92 37.26 -23.04 24.40
CA LEU A 92 36.18 -24.03 24.42
C LEU A 92 36.50 -25.20 23.49
N LEU A 93 36.96 -24.95 22.26
CA LEU A 93 37.35 -26.00 21.31
C LEU A 93 38.49 -26.88 21.84
N LYS A 94 39.44 -26.32 22.61
CA LYS A 94 40.48 -27.11 23.30
C LYS A 94 39.94 -28.09 24.35
N GLN A 95 38.73 -27.87 24.87
CA GLN A 95 38.07 -28.80 25.79
C GLN A 95 37.34 -29.93 25.06
N GLY A 96 37.36 -29.96 23.72
CA GLY A 96 36.70 -30.99 22.92
C GLY A 96 35.18 -30.82 22.86
N ILE A 97 34.67 -29.60 23.01
CA ILE A 97 33.27 -29.30 22.69
C ILE A 97 32.99 -29.59 21.22
N ASP A 98 31.81 -30.12 20.93
CA ASP A 98 31.35 -30.32 19.58
C ASP A 98 31.16 -28.97 18.87
N ILE A 99 31.94 -28.77 17.79
CA ILE A 99 31.94 -27.54 17.00
C ILE A 99 30.65 -27.39 16.17
N ASP A 100 30.02 -28.50 15.83
CA ASP A 100 28.79 -28.55 15.02
C ASP A 100 27.56 -28.82 15.87
N ALA A 101 27.67 -28.63 17.20
CA ALA A 101 26.52 -28.66 18.09
C ALA A 101 25.44 -27.71 17.58
N GLN A 102 24.22 -28.23 17.44
CA GLN A 102 23.06 -27.46 17.02
C GLN A 102 22.28 -26.98 18.23
N ASP A 103 21.83 -25.73 18.19
CA ASP A 103 20.83 -25.23 19.12
C ASP A 103 19.43 -25.80 18.81
N GLU A 104 18.40 -25.34 19.51
CA GLU A 104 17.06 -25.86 19.25
C GLU A 104 16.62 -25.61 17.81
N THR A 105 17.03 -24.52 17.12
CA THR A 105 16.63 -24.23 15.72
C THR A 105 17.49 -24.96 14.68
N GLY A 106 18.38 -25.85 15.12
CA GLY A 106 19.31 -26.53 14.22
C GLY A 106 20.51 -25.65 13.83
N GLN A 107 20.63 -24.43 14.35
CA GLN A 107 21.72 -23.53 14.00
C GLN A 107 23.00 -23.94 14.73
N THR A 108 24.10 -24.03 13.97
CA THR A 108 25.45 -24.22 14.51
C THR A 108 26.14 -22.89 14.76
N VAL A 109 27.26 -22.91 15.48
CA VAL A 109 28.08 -21.72 15.73
C VAL A 109 28.61 -21.04 14.45
N LEU A 110 28.74 -21.80 13.34
CA LEU A 110 29.09 -21.25 12.03
C LEU A 110 27.95 -20.38 11.46
N HIS A 111 26.68 -20.74 11.69
CA HIS A 111 25.53 -19.92 11.30
C HIS A 111 25.55 -18.57 12.03
N TYR A 112 25.73 -18.58 13.36
CA TYR A 112 25.86 -17.37 14.17
C TYR A 112 27.02 -16.48 13.70
N ALA A 113 28.20 -17.06 13.47
CA ALA A 113 29.37 -16.32 12.99
C ALA A 113 29.14 -15.69 11.61
N THR A 114 28.37 -16.37 10.75
CA THR A 114 28.02 -15.89 9.40
C THR A 114 27.10 -14.68 9.46
N VAL A 115 26.05 -14.72 10.30
CA VAL A 115 25.13 -13.59 10.48
C VAL A 115 25.84 -12.33 11.01
N ILE A 116 26.82 -12.53 11.89
CA ILE A 116 27.63 -11.43 12.44
C ILE A 116 28.64 -10.89 11.41
N ALA A 117 28.91 -11.65 10.35
CA ALA A 117 29.89 -11.35 9.31
C ALA A 117 31.32 -11.12 9.86
N ASN A 118 31.71 -11.85 10.90
CA ASN A 118 33.07 -11.79 11.46
C ASN A 118 33.97 -12.85 10.84
N THR A 119 34.80 -12.44 9.89
CA THR A 119 35.69 -13.34 9.12
C THR A 119 36.78 -13.99 9.96
N GLU A 120 37.23 -13.37 11.07
CA GLU A 120 38.23 -13.95 11.99
C GLU A 120 37.65 -15.18 12.70
N VAL A 121 36.45 -15.03 13.27
CA VAL A 121 35.76 -16.11 13.98
C VAL A 121 35.37 -17.22 13.00
N MET A 122 34.86 -16.87 11.82
CA MET A 122 34.57 -17.86 10.80
C MET A 122 35.82 -18.62 10.35
N SER A 123 36.93 -17.92 10.12
CA SER A 123 38.20 -18.57 9.74
C SER A 123 38.66 -19.54 10.81
N LEU A 124 38.59 -19.14 12.09
CA LEU A 124 38.91 -20.00 13.23
C LEU A 124 38.02 -21.25 13.25
N LEU A 125 36.70 -21.10 13.17
CA LEU A 125 35.75 -22.23 13.22
C LEU A 125 35.99 -23.20 12.05
N LEU A 126 36.16 -22.68 10.84
CA LEU A 126 36.40 -23.47 9.63
C LEU A 126 37.77 -24.16 9.66
N GLU A 127 38.81 -23.52 10.23
CA GLU A 127 40.13 -24.14 10.44
C GLU A 127 40.11 -25.26 11.48
N GLN A 128 39.21 -25.17 12.46
CA GLN A 128 38.99 -26.21 13.47
C GLN A 128 38.02 -27.30 13.00
N GLY A 129 37.56 -27.24 11.75
CA GLY A 129 36.80 -28.31 11.11
C GLY A 129 35.28 -28.21 11.25
N ALA A 130 34.73 -27.01 11.49
CA ALA A 130 33.28 -26.79 11.44
C ALA A 130 32.69 -27.20 10.08
N ASP A 131 31.59 -27.94 10.11
CA ASP A 131 30.92 -28.42 8.90
C ASP A 131 30.13 -27.29 8.22
N VAL A 132 30.62 -26.89 7.05
CA VAL A 132 30.01 -25.87 6.17
C VAL A 132 28.66 -26.30 5.58
N GLY A 133 28.39 -27.61 5.55
CA GLY A 133 27.18 -28.19 4.96
C GLY A 133 26.04 -28.39 5.95
N THR A 134 26.25 -28.14 7.24
CA THR A 134 25.19 -28.32 8.24
C THR A 134 23.98 -27.44 7.92
N GLN A 135 22.80 -28.06 7.91
CA GLN A 135 21.53 -27.38 7.71
C GLN A 135 20.84 -27.16 9.06
N ASP A 136 20.24 -25.99 9.23
CA ASP A 136 19.29 -25.74 10.32
C ASP A 136 17.94 -26.43 10.09
N GLU A 137 16.99 -26.26 11.00
CA GLU A 137 15.66 -26.86 10.88
C GLU A 137 14.86 -26.38 9.65
N ASP A 138 15.20 -25.20 9.11
CA ASP A 138 14.62 -24.65 7.88
C ASP A 138 15.35 -25.16 6.62
N GLY A 139 16.38 -26.01 6.77
CA GLY A 139 17.20 -26.50 5.66
C GLY A 139 18.25 -25.49 5.17
N LYS A 140 18.45 -24.37 5.85
CA LYS A 140 19.44 -23.35 5.48
C LYS A 140 20.81 -23.72 6.01
N THR A 141 21.82 -23.58 5.14
CA THR A 141 23.25 -23.67 5.50
C THR A 141 23.82 -22.30 5.81
N ALA A 142 25.03 -22.23 6.36
CA ALA A 142 25.77 -20.98 6.53
C ALA A 142 25.84 -20.15 5.23
N LEU A 143 25.96 -20.79 4.06
CA LEU A 143 25.99 -20.08 2.77
C LEU A 143 24.69 -19.30 2.49
N HIS A 144 23.52 -19.79 2.92
CA HIS A 144 22.25 -19.08 2.78
C HIS A 144 22.21 -17.80 3.62
N TYR A 145 22.70 -17.86 4.86
CA TYR A 145 22.82 -16.67 5.72
C TYR A 145 23.85 -15.66 5.19
N ALA A 146 24.89 -16.13 4.50
CA ALA A 146 25.87 -15.23 3.88
C ALA A 146 25.24 -14.39 2.76
N VAL A 147 24.28 -14.93 1.99
CA VAL A 147 23.60 -14.22 0.90
C VAL A 147 22.87 -12.97 1.40
N THR A 148 22.23 -13.02 2.57
CA THR A 148 21.51 -11.88 3.17
C THR A 148 22.40 -10.93 3.95
N SER A 149 23.66 -11.29 4.19
CA SER A 149 24.62 -10.43 4.92
C SER A 149 25.21 -9.29 4.06
N HIS A 150 25.01 -9.33 2.73
CA HIS A 150 25.61 -8.42 1.73
C HIS A 150 27.16 -8.35 1.77
N ASN A 151 27.82 -9.30 2.44
CA ASN A 151 29.27 -9.35 2.56
C ASN A 151 29.86 -10.48 1.69
N THR A 152 30.45 -10.12 0.55
CA THR A 152 31.04 -11.08 -0.39
C THR A 152 32.31 -11.76 0.14
N ASP A 153 32.98 -11.21 1.14
CA ASP A 153 34.16 -11.83 1.77
C ASP A 153 33.76 -13.07 2.59
N VAL A 154 32.66 -12.96 3.34
CA VAL A 154 32.06 -14.07 4.11
C VAL A 154 31.65 -15.21 3.18
N MET A 155 30.99 -14.87 2.07
CA MET A 155 30.58 -15.85 1.08
C MET A 155 31.78 -16.50 0.38
N SER A 156 32.79 -15.70 0.01
CA SER A 156 34.03 -16.22 -0.60
C SER A 156 34.74 -17.19 0.33
N LEU A 157 34.83 -16.87 1.63
CA LEU A 157 35.44 -17.75 2.62
C LEU A 157 34.70 -19.09 2.73
N LEU A 158 33.36 -19.08 2.83
CA LEU A 158 32.57 -20.33 2.90
C LEU A 158 32.75 -21.19 1.65
N LEU A 159 32.71 -20.58 0.47
CA LEU A 159 32.90 -21.28 -0.81
C LEU A 159 34.31 -21.84 -0.97
N GLU A 160 35.34 -21.12 -0.54
CA GLU A 160 36.73 -21.61 -0.51
C GLU A 160 36.92 -22.78 0.45
N ARG A 161 36.09 -22.88 1.50
CA ARG A 161 36.07 -24.00 2.46
C ARG A 161 35.09 -25.11 2.07
N GLY A 162 34.58 -25.10 0.83
CA GLY A 162 33.81 -26.20 0.27
C GLY A 162 32.32 -26.16 0.56
N ALA A 163 31.76 -25.00 0.90
CA ALA A 163 30.30 -24.83 0.97
C ALA A 163 29.65 -25.22 -0.37
N ASP A 164 28.58 -26.00 -0.29
CA ASP A 164 27.93 -26.55 -1.48
C ASP A 164 27.13 -25.48 -2.23
N LEU A 165 27.54 -25.17 -3.46
CA LEU A 165 26.83 -24.28 -4.38
C LEU A 165 25.52 -24.89 -4.90
N ALA A 166 25.37 -26.22 -4.80
CA ALA A 166 24.14 -26.92 -5.14
C ALA A 166 23.22 -27.11 -3.93
N ALA A 167 23.55 -26.53 -2.78
CA ALA A 167 22.71 -26.58 -1.59
C ALA A 167 21.30 -26.09 -1.93
N ARG A 168 20.31 -26.82 -1.43
CA ARG A 168 18.90 -26.60 -1.71
C ARG A 168 18.15 -26.18 -0.47
N TYR A 169 17.27 -25.21 -0.67
CA TYR A 169 16.38 -24.62 0.29
C TYR A 169 14.93 -24.93 -0.11
N GLU A 170 13.98 -24.62 0.78
CA GLU A 170 12.51 -24.66 0.58
C GLU A 170 12.08 -24.64 -0.91
N ASP A 171 11.19 -25.55 -1.29
CA ASP A 171 10.78 -25.77 -2.69
C ASP A 171 11.91 -26.16 -3.66
N ASP A 172 13.00 -26.76 -3.16
CA ASP A 172 14.15 -27.25 -3.95
C ASP A 172 14.93 -26.10 -4.62
N GLU A 173 14.79 -24.88 -4.09
CA GLU A 173 15.50 -23.68 -4.54
C GLU A 173 17.02 -23.82 -4.32
N THR A 174 17.82 -23.65 -5.37
CA THR A 174 19.28 -23.55 -5.20
C THR A 174 19.70 -22.22 -4.56
N ILE A 175 20.95 -22.15 -4.08
CA ILE A 175 21.53 -20.90 -3.57
C ILE A 175 21.45 -19.74 -4.59
N LEU A 176 21.49 -20.03 -5.89
CA LEU A 176 21.36 -19.03 -6.94
C LEU A 176 19.94 -18.46 -7.01
N HIS A 177 18.90 -19.29 -6.86
CA HIS A 177 17.52 -18.83 -6.75
C HIS A 177 17.35 -17.91 -5.54
N TYR A 178 17.85 -18.35 -4.39
CA TYR A 178 17.81 -17.60 -3.14
C TYR A 178 18.53 -16.25 -3.27
N ALA A 179 19.70 -16.21 -3.92
CA ALA A 179 20.44 -14.98 -4.19
C ALA A 179 19.72 -14.04 -5.18
N VAL A 180 19.10 -14.58 -6.23
CA VAL A 180 18.31 -13.76 -7.16
C VAL A 180 17.07 -13.16 -6.50
N ARG A 181 16.50 -13.84 -5.49
CA ARG A 181 15.37 -13.33 -4.70
C ARG A 181 15.82 -12.29 -3.67
N ASN A 182 16.85 -12.60 -2.88
CA ASN A 182 17.15 -11.90 -1.62
C ASN A 182 18.49 -11.14 -1.62
N GLY A 183 19.44 -11.49 -2.49
CA GLY A 183 20.77 -10.90 -2.56
C GLY A 183 20.89 -9.76 -3.57
N ASP A 184 22.06 -9.14 -3.60
CA ASP A 184 22.42 -8.10 -4.57
C ASP A 184 23.15 -8.66 -5.80
N VAL A 185 23.35 -7.81 -6.81
CA VAL A 185 23.99 -8.19 -8.08
C VAL A 185 25.42 -8.72 -7.87
N ASP A 186 26.16 -8.18 -6.90
CA ASP A 186 27.52 -8.63 -6.57
C ASP A 186 27.53 -10.07 -6.01
N VAL A 187 26.54 -10.42 -5.18
CA VAL A 187 26.38 -11.77 -4.63
C VAL A 187 26.06 -12.75 -5.76
N ILE A 188 25.14 -12.39 -6.64
CA ILE A 188 24.79 -13.20 -7.82
C ILE A 188 26.02 -13.38 -8.73
N SER A 189 26.78 -12.30 -8.99
CA SER A 189 28.01 -12.37 -9.81
C SER A 189 29.04 -13.32 -9.22
N LEU A 190 29.28 -13.23 -7.91
CA LEU A 190 30.24 -14.09 -7.21
C LEU A 190 29.82 -15.56 -7.25
N LEU A 191 28.55 -15.89 -7.01
CA LEU A 191 28.06 -17.27 -7.10
C LEU A 191 28.25 -17.84 -8.52
N LEU A 192 27.93 -17.06 -9.54
CA LEU A 192 28.12 -17.44 -10.94
C LEU A 192 29.60 -17.57 -11.32
N GLU A 193 30.48 -16.73 -10.77
CA GLU A 193 31.94 -16.83 -10.95
C GLU A 193 32.52 -18.09 -10.29
N LYS A 194 31.93 -18.50 -9.16
CA LYS A 194 32.33 -19.71 -8.43
C LYS A 194 31.69 -20.99 -9.02
N GLY A 195 30.88 -20.86 -10.07
CA GLY A 195 30.35 -21.98 -10.84
C GLY A 195 28.95 -22.46 -10.43
N ALA A 196 28.14 -21.60 -9.81
CA ALA A 196 26.73 -21.90 -9.59
C ALA A 196 26.02 -22.20 -10.92
N ASP A 197 25.22 -23.27 -10.94
CA ASP A 197 24.54 -23.72 -12.15
C ASP A 197 23.34 -22.81 -12.48
N VAL A 198 23.45 -22.08 -13.60
CA VAL A 198 22.39 -21.20 -14.12
C VAL A 198 21.17 -21.97 -14.63
N ALA A 199 21.31 -23.27 -14.95
CA ALA A 199 20.27 -24.11 -15.50
C ALA A 199 19.58 -24.99 -14.43
N ALA A 200 20.02 -24.91 -13.18
CA ALA A 200 19.38 -25.65 -12.10
C ALA A 200 17.94 -25.16 -11.90
N THR A 201 17.03 -26.12 -11.71
CA THR A 201 15.60 -25.87 -11.51
C THR A 201 15.18 -26.15 -10.08
N ASP A 202 14.19 -25.42 -9.60
CA ASP A 202 13.47 -25.73 -8.36
C ASP A 202 12.35 -26.78 -8.58
N ASN A 203 11.51 -27.03 -7.57
CA ASN A 203 10.38 -27.97 -7.63
C ASN A 203 9.32 -27.57 -8.66
N ASN A 204 9.22 -26.30 -9.02
CA ASN A 204 8.32 -25.80 -10.04
C ASN A 204 8.94 -25.88 -11.44
N GLY A 205 10.19 -26.32 -11.56
CA GLY A 205 10.92 -26.32 -12.83
C GLY A 205 11.46 -24.94 -13.20
N GLU A 206 11.40 -23.96 -12.30
CA GLU A 206 11.88 -22.62 -12.55
C GLU A 206 13.40 -22.56 -12.37
N ILE A 207 14.11 -22.02 -13.35
CA ILE A 207 15.50 -21.54 -13.19
C ILE A 207 15.56 -20.12 -12.58
N ALA A 208 16.72 -19.71 -12.08
CA ALA A 208 16.94 -18.41 -11.45
C ALA A 208 16.54 -17.20 -12.35
N LEU A 209 16.60 -17.35 -13.67
CA LEU A 209 16.15 -16.32 -14.61
C LEU A 209 14.64 -16.06 -14.57
N HIS A 210 13.80 -17.06 -14.25
CA HIS A 210 12.35 -16.84 -14.04
C HIS A 210 12.10 -15.89 -12.88
N TYR A 211 12.84 -16.05 -11.77
CA TYR A 211 12.77 -15.14 -10.63
C TYR A 211 13.20 -13.72 -11.01
N ALA A 212 14.34 -13.56 -11.67
CA ALA A 212 14.80 -12.24 -12.11
C ALA A 212 13.78 -11.55 -13.04
N ALA A 213 13.18 -12.31 -13.95
CA ALA A 213 12.14 -11.87 -14.87
C ALA A 213 10.83 -11.50 -14.15
N SER A 214 10.36 -12.34 -13.22
CA SER A 214 9.13 -12.10 -12.46
C SER A 214 9.24 -10.88 -11.55
N PHE A 215 10.43 -10.50 -11.09
CA PHE A 215 10.64 -9.26 -10.35
C PHE A 215 11.01 -8.04 -11.23
N GLY A 216 11.17 -8.22 -12.55
CA GLY A 216 11.53 -7.14 -13.48
C GLY A 216 12.94 -6.57 -13.26
N HIS A 217 13.85 -7.33 -12.65
CA HIS A 217 15.20 -6.87 -12.33
C HIS A 217 16.12 -6.97 -13.54
N THR A 218 16.08 -5.97 -14.42
CA THR A 218 16.82 -5.95 -15.71
C THR A 218 18.32 -6.22 -15.59
N GLU A 219 18.97 -5.70 -14.54
CA GLU A 219 20.40 -5.95 -14.28
C GLU A 219 20.68 -7.42 -13.94
N ARG A 220 19.83 -8.04 -13.11
CA ARG A 220 19.93 -9.47 -12.76
C ARG A 220 19.65 -10.35 -13.98
N ILE A 221 18.65 -9.99 -14.79
CA ILE A 221 18.33 -10.65 -16.06
C ILE A 221 19.54 -10.61 -17.00
N LEU A 222 20.14 -9.43 -17.20
CA LEU A 222 21.28 -9.27 -18.08
C LEU A 222 22.48 -10.10 -17.62
N LEU A 223 22.78 -10.06 -16.32
CA LEU A 223 23.88 -10.85 -15.73
C LEU A 223 23.68 -12.36 -15.95
N LEU A 224 22.49 -12.90 -15.67
CA LEU A 224 22.20 -14.33 -15.84
C LEU A 224 22.28 -14.75 -17.32
N LEU A 225 21.77 -13.94 -18.24
CA LEU A 225 21.85 -14.20 -19.68
C LEU A 225 23.29 -14.15 -20.19
N ASP A 226 24.09 -13.20 -19.73
CA ASP A 226 25.51 -13.08 -20.12
C ASP A 226 26.36 -14.25 -19.55
N ARG A 227 25.89 -14.90 -18.49
CA ARG A 227 26.46 -16.14 -17.93
C ARG A 227 25.86 -17.42 -18.52
N GLY A 228 25.06 -17.31 -19.58
CA GLY A 228 24.60 -18.45 -20.39
C GLY A 228 23.27 -19.07 -19.97
N SER A 229 22.48 -18.38 -19.12
CA SER A 229 21.11 -18.81 -18.82
C SER A 229 20.26 -18.86 -20.09
N ASP A 230 19.44 -19.91 -20.24
CA ASP A 230 18.53 -20.04 -21.37
C ASP A 230 17.35 -19.07 -21.25
N VAL A 231 17.25 -18.13 -22.19
CA VAL A 231 16.17 -17.14 -22.27
C VAL A 231 14.80 -17.78 -22.53
N ASN A 232 14.77 -18.99 -23.09
CA ASN A 232 13.57 -19.74 -23.44
C ASN A 232 13.30 -20.94 -22.51
N ALA A 233 14.00 -21.02 -21.38
CA ALA A 233 13.69 -22.01 -20.35
C ALA A 233 12.21 -21.93 -19.97
N SER A 234 11.60 -23.09 -19.73
CA SER A 234 10.20 -23.22 -19.34
C SER A 234 10.09 -24.04 -18.07
N ASP A 235 9.19 -23.60 -17.18
CA ASP A 235 8.88 -24.31 -15.94
C ASP A 235 8.03 -25.57 -16.18
N ASN A 236 7.61 -26.20 -15.08
CA ASN A 236 6.79 -27.41 -15.12
C ASN A 236 5.45 -27.19 -15.82
N ASP A 237 4.92 -25.96 -15.87
CA ASP A 237 3.68 -25.57 -16.55
C ASP A 237 3.90 -25.03 -17.97
N GLN A 238 5.13 -25.18 -18.47
CA GLN A 238 5.59 -24.68 -19.77
C GLN A 238 5.51 -23.14 -19.86
N LEU A 239 5.46 -22.43 -18.73
CA LEU A 239 5.62 -20.99 -18.74
C LEU A 239 7.10 -20.69 -18.93
N THR A 240 7.42 -19.94 -19.96
CA THR A 240 8.78 -19.47 -20.20
C THR A 240 9.13 -18.27 -19.32
N VAL A 241 10.42 -17.94 -19.25
CA VAL A 241 10.91 -16.68 -18.65
C VAL A 241 10.11 -15.46 -19.11
N LEU A 242 9.72 -15.41 -20.39
CA LEU A 242 8.91 -14.34 -20.94
C LEU A 242 7.48 -14.30 -20.37
N HIS A 243 6.85 -15.45 -20.10
CA HIS A 243 5.54 -15.52 -19.43
C HIS A 243 5.59 -14.96 -17.99
N HIS A 244 6.68 -15.23 -17.28
CA HIS A 244 6.93 -14.69 -15.95
C HIS A 244 7.16 -13.17 -15.97
N ALA A 245 7.92 -12.67 -16.95
CA ALA A 245 8.16 -11.23 -17.12
C ALA A 245 6.89 -10.42 -17.41
N VAL A 246 6.00 -10.94 -18.28
CA VAL A 246 4.78 -10.22 -18.68
C VAL A 246 3.73 -10.13 -17.55
N THR A 247 3.74 -11.09 -16.63
CA THR A 247 2.79 -11.14 -15.50
C THR A 247 2.97 -9.96 -14.52
N ARG A 248 4.21 -9.50 -14.32
CA ARG A 248 4.52 -8.31 -13.51
C ARG A 248 4.74 -7.03 -14.32
N CYS A 249 4.63 -7.13 -15.64
CA CYS A 249 4.47 -6.00 -16.56
C CYS A 249 5.64 -5.00 -16.57
N SER A 250 6.89 -5.46 -16.45
CA SER A 250 8.06 -4.58 -16.67
C SER A 250 8.37 -4.48 -18.17
N PRO A 251 8.11 -3.32 -18.83
CA PRO A 251 8.38 -3.17 -20.26
C PRO A 251 9.86 -3.33 -20.60
N GLU A 252 10.76 -2.87 -19.73
CA GLU A 252 12.21 -2.98 -19.92
C GLU A 252 12.69 -4.42 -19.84
N ALA A 253 12.20 -5.21 -18.88
CA ALA A 253 12.55 -6.62 -18.76
C ALA A 253 12.05 -7.41 -19.97
N VAL A 254 10.80 -7.19 -20.39
CA VAL A 254 10.23 -7.84 -21.58
C VAL A 254 11.04 -7.46 -22.83
N LEU A 255 11.34 -6.18 -23.02
CA LEU A 255 12.15 -5.71 -24.15
C LEU A 255 13.55 -6.32 -24.15
N LEU A 256 14.20 -6.38 -22.99
CA LEU A 256 15.51 -7.00 -22.82
C LEU A 256 15.48 -8.48 -23.22
N LEU A 257 14.50 -9.25 -22.70
CA LEU A 257 14.33 -10.66 -23.01
C LEU A 257 14.08 -10.91 -24.49
N LEU A 258 13.18 -10.14 -25.12
CA LEU A 258 12.92 -10.21 -26.57
C LEU A 258 14.18 -9.90 -27.38
N ASN A 259 14.93 -8.85 -27.03
CA ASN A 259 16.20 -8.50 -27.68
C ASN A 259 17.28 -9.59 -27.51
N LYS A 260 17.21 -10.37 -26.43
CA LYS A 260 18.09 -11.50 -26.15
C LYS A 260 17.57 -12.83 -26.74
N GLY A 261 16.48 -12.80 -27.52
CA GLY A 261 15.98 -13.94 -28.28
C GLY A 261 14.88 -14.75 -27.60
N ALA A 262 14.15 -14.17 -26.64
CA ALA A 262 12.96 -14.80 -26.07
C ALA A 262 11.88 -15.03 -27.14
N ASP A 263 11.31 -16.23 -27.18
CA ASP A 263 10.26 -16.62 -28.11
C ASP A 263 8.90 -16.12 -27.63
N ALA A 264 8.39 -15.08 -28.32
CA ALA A 264 7.07 -14.53 -28.08
C ALA A 264 5.90 -15.47 -28.47
N ASN A 265 6.17 -16.57 -29.17
CA ASN A 265 5.18 -17.58 -29.56
C ASN A 265 5.23 -18.86 -28.72
N ALA A 266 6.15 -18.96 -27.74
CA ALA A 266 6.20 -20.10 -26.83
C ALA A 266 4.84 -20.31 -26.17
N LEU A 267 4.39 -21.56 -26.05
CA LEU A 267 3.06 -21.87 -25.54
C LEU A 267 3.16 -22.51 -24.16
N THR A 268 2.31 -22.08 -23.24
CA THR A 268 2.06 -22.79 -21.97
C THR A 268 1.35 -24.13 -22.22
N LYS A 269 1.20 -24.94 -21.17
CA LYS A 269 0.39 -26.17 -21.20
C LYS A 269 -1.04 -25.94 -21.72
N ASP A 270 -1.63 -24.79 -21.42
CA ASP A 270 -2.98 -24.41 -21.84
C ASP A 270 -3.02 -23.87 -23.28
N GLY A 271 -1.88 -23.85 -23.98
CA GLY A 271 -1.76 -23.37 -25.35
C GLY A 271 -1.79 -21.85 -25.46
N LEU A 272 -1.41 -21.14 -24.40
CA LEU A 272 -1.35 -19.68 -24.35
C LEU A 272 0.07 -19.21 -24.64
N ASN A 273 0.23 -18.26 -25.56
CA ASN A 273 1.49 -17.51 -25.67
C ASN A 273 1.56 -16.38 -24.62
N PRO A 274 2.73 -15.73 -24.41
CA PRO A 274 2.89 -14.69 -23.39
C PRO A 274 1.85 -13.57 -23.48
N LEU A 275 1.50 -13.13 -24.69
CA LEU A 275 0.48 -12.10 -24.91
C LEU A 275 -0.90 -12.56 -24.44
N SER A 276 -1.32 -13.78 -24.81
CA SER A 276 -2.60 -14.34 -24.39
C SER A 276 -2.65 -14.68 -22.91
N HIS A 277 -1.56 -15.20 -22.33
CA HIS A 277 -1.44 -15.47 -20.90
C HIS A 277 -1.62 -14.18 -20.09
N MET A 278 -0.92 -13.12 -20.49
CA MET A 278 -1.03 -11.80 -19.88
C MET A 278 -2.48 -11.29 -19.90
N ILE A 279 -3.14 -11.26 -21.06
CA ILE A 279 -4.54 -10.77 -21.20
C ILE A 279 -5.54 -11.56 -20.34
N LEU A 280 -5.36 -12.88 -20.23
CA LEU A 280 -6.33 -13.76 -19.56
C LEU A 280 -6.13 -13.88 -18.04
N VAL A 281 -4.88 -13.80 -17.56
CA VAL A 281 -4.56 -14.01 -16.14
C VAL A 281 -4.77 -12.74 -15.30
N LYS A 282 -4.57 -11.55 -15.88
CA LYS A 282 -4.76 -10.29 -15.14
C LYS A 282 -6.20 -9.79 -15.29
N GLU A 283 -6.96 -9.82 -14.20
CA GLU A 283 -8.33 -9.28 -14.14
C GLU A 283 -8.37 -7.78 -13.79
N ASP A 284 -7.27 -7.21 -13.27
CA ASP A 284 -7.19 -5.80 -12.90
C ASP A 284 -7.22 -4.86 -14.11
N ASP A 285 -7.63 -3.60 -13.88
CA ASP A 285 -7.57 -2.53 -14.88
C ASP A 285 -6.14 -2.38 -15.45
N PRO A 286 -5.95 -2.45 -16.78
CA PRO A 286 -4.63 -2.28 -17.38
C PRO A 286 -4.15 -0.84 -17.23
N ASP A 287 -2.88 -0.68 -16.86
CA ASP A 287 -2.19 0.60 -16.92
C ASP A 287 -1.38 0.75 -18.21
N ASP A 288 -0.77 1.92 -18.40
CA ASP A 288 -0.05 2.23 -19.63
C ASP A 288 1.22 1.38 -19.83
N ASP A 289 1.89 0.97 -18.74
CA ASP A 289 3.06 0.09 -18.81
C ASP A 289 2.64 -1.32 -19.27
N TYR A 290 1.54 -1.83 -18.71
CA TYR A 290 0.89 -3.05 -19.18
C TYR A 290 0.57 -2.96 -20.69
N LEU A 291 -0.07 -1.87 -21.12
CA LEU A 291 -0.39 -1.67 -22.54
C LEU A 291 0.87 -1.50 -23.40
N GLY A 292 1.94 -0.93 -22.84
CA GLY A 292 3.26 -0.87 -23.44
C GLY A 292 3.81 -2.25 -23.76
N VAL A 293 3.70 -3.19 -22.81
CA VAL A 293 4.08 -4.60 -23.00
C VAL A 293 3.20 -5.29 -24.05
N VAL A 294 1.87 -5.10 -24.01
CA VAL A 294 0.95 -5.65 -25.04
C VAL A 294 1.38 -5.17 -26.43
N ARG A 295 1.60 -3.86 -26.58
CA ARG A 295 2.03 -3.25 -27.85
C ARG A 295 3.38 -3.79 -28.32
N LEU A 296 4.34 -3.96 -27.40
CA LEU A 296 5.65 -4.52 -27.68
C LEU A 296 5.54 -5.96 -28.19
N LEU A 297 4.73 -6.81 -27.56
CA LEU A 297 4.49 -8.19 -28.00
C LEU A 297 3.74 -8.24 -29.34
N CYS A 298 2.79 -7.34 -29.58
CA CYS A 298 2.09 -7.24 -30.87
C CYS A 298 3.01 -6.81 -32.01
N SER A 299 4.18 -6.25 -31.71
CA SER A 299 5.20 -5.86 -32.69
C SER A 299 6.26 -6.92 -32.96
N GLN A 300 6.00 -8.18 -32.58
CA GLN A 300 6.88 -9.33 -32.85
C GLN A 300 6.40 -10.13 -34.07
N GLU A 301 7.34 -10.72 -34.81
CA GLU A 301 7.06 -11.67 -35.90
C GLU A 301 7.39 -13.11 -35.45
N PRO A 302 6.59 -14.13 -35.83
CA PRO A 302 5.31 -14.06 -36.54
C PRO A 302 4.14 -13.58 -35.64
N LYS A 303 3.02 -13.22 -36.29
CA LYS A 303 1.77 -12.76 -35.62
C LYS A 303 1.35 -13.73 -34.52
N LEU A 304 1.26 -13.24 -33.29
CA LEU A 304 0.87 -14.05 -32.13
C LEU A 304 -0.61 -14.44 -32.20
N LYS A 305 -0.93 -15.68 -31.87
CA LYS A 305 -2.32 -16.14 -31.78
C LYS A 305 -3.03 -15.49 -30.58
N LEU A 306 -4.15 -14.83 -30.82
CA LEU A 306 -4.95 -14.20 -29.77
C LEU A 306 -6.02 -15.15 -29.22
N PRO A 307 -6.45 -15.00 -27.95
CA PRO A 307 -7.52 -15.80 -27.40
C PRO A 307 -8.86 -15.46 -28.09
N PRO A 308 -9.80 -16.42 -28.18
CA PRO A 308 -11.10 -16.18 -28.79
C PRO A 308 -11.95 -15.24 -27.92
N SER A 309 -12.68 -14.31 -28.55
CA SER A 309 -13.57 -13.36 -27.87
C SER A 309 -14.84 -13.98 -27.25
N THR A 310 -15.03 -15.30 -27.37
CA THR A 310 -16.24 -16.02 -26.92
C THR A 310 -16.16 -16.55 -25.49
N GLN A 311 -15.03 -16.41 -24.81
CA GLN A 311 -14.93 -16.71 -23.37
C GLN A 311 -15.59 -15.57 -22.58
N SER A 312 -16.11 -15.85 -21.37
CA SER A 312 -16.71 -14.85 -20.47
C SER A 312 -15.63 -13.92 -19.89
N LEU A 313 -14.98 -13.15 -20.75
CA LEU A 313 -13.92 -12.22 -20.39
C LEU A 313 -14.50 -10.96 -19.74
N ALA A 314 -13.74 -10.40 -18.80
CA ALA A 314 -14.08 -9.11 -18.21
C ALA A 314 -14.00 -7.97 -19.25
N ILE A 315 -14.70 -6.86 -19.01
CA ILE A 315 -14.80 -5.74 -19.97
C ILE A 315 -13.41 -5.20 -20.34
N ASN A 316 -12.53 -5.00 -19.36
CA ASN A 316 -11.15 -4.59 -19.57
C ASN A 316 -10.36 -5.59 -20.43
N GLN A 317 -10.54 -6.90 -20.22
CA GLN A 317 -9.89 -7.95 -21.02
C GLN A 317 -10.34 -7.91 -22.48
N LEU A 318 -11.63 -7.67 -22.74
CA LEU A 318 -12.13 -7.45 -24.10
C LEU A 318 -11.51 -6.20 -24.73
N GLY A 319 -11.34 -5.13 -23.96
CA GLY A 319 -10.63 -3.92 -24.42
C GLY A 319 -9.18 -4.22 -24.80
N MET A 320 -8.47 -4.98 -23.97
CA MET A 320 -7.08 -5.38 -24.24
C MET A 320 -6.98 -6.25 -25.49
N LEU A 321 -7.92 -7.18 -25.68
CA LEU A 321 -7.99 -8.02 -26.87
C LEU A 321 -8.19 -7.18 -28.14
N ALA A 322 -9.08 -6.19 -28.10
CA ALA A 322 -9.32 -5.25 -29.19
C ALA A 322 -8.04 -4.45 -29.54
N CYS A 323 -7.32 -3.95 -28.54
CA CYS A 323 -6.04 -3.28 -28.74
C CYS A 323 -5.02 -4.20 -29.41
N ALA A 324 -4.89 -5.44 -28.93
CA ALA A 324 -3.94 -6.41 -29.48
C ALA A 324 -4.26 -6.76 -30.94
N GLN A 325 -5.53 -7.00 -31.26
CA GLN A 325 -5.99 -7.24 -32.64
C GLN A 325 -5.64 -6.06 -33.55
N TYR A 326 -5.94 -4.83 -33.11
CA TYR A 326 -5.67 -3.63 -33.86
C TYR A 326 -4.16 -3.42 -34.11
N TRP A 327 -3.33 -3.58 -33.07
CA TRP A 327 -1.89 -3.40 -33.21
C TRP A 327 -1.25 -4.45 -34.12
N GLN A 328 -1.66 -5.72 -34.02
CA GLN A 328 -1.17 -6.76 -34.93
C GLN A 328 -1.53 -6.47 -36.39
N ASP A 329 -2.77 -6.05 -36.68
CA ASP A 329 -3.21 -5.69 -38.04
C ASP A 329 -2.40 -4.51 -38.61
N ARG A 330 -2.16 -3.47 -37.80
CA ARG A 330 -1.30 -2.34 -38.20
C ARG A 330 0.14 -2.74 -38.42
N TYR A 331 0.70 -3.57 -37.54
CA TYR A 331 2.06 -4.07 -37.67
C TYR A 331 2.24 -4.86 -38.97
N GLU A 332 1.31 -5.77 -39.28
CA GLU A 332 1.29 -6.51 -40.56
C GLU A 332 1.21 -5.58 -41.78
N LYS A 333 0.43 -4.49 -41.67
CA LYS A 333 0.32 -3.45 -42.70
C LYS A 333 1.50 -2.48 -42.74
N LYS A 334 2.52 -2.66 -41.88
CA LYS A 334 3.68 -1.76 -41.70
C LYS A 334 3.27 -0.32 -41.40
N GLN A 335 2.18 -0.15 -40.68
CA GLN A 335 1.67 1.13 -40.22
C GLN A 335 2.18 1.43 -38.80
N PRO A 336 2.33 2.71 -38.42
CA PRO A 336 2.70 3.06 -37.06
C PRO A 336 1.63 2.60 -36.08
N LEU A 337 2.07 1.98 -34.99
CA LEU A 337 1.21 1.56 -33.89
C LEU A 337 0.76 2.79 -33.11
N LEU A 338 -0.54 3.09 -33.17
CA LEU A 338 -1.10 4.19 -32.41
C LEU A 338 -1.14 3.85 -30.92
N GLU A 339 -0.89 4.84 -30.09
CA GLU A 339 -0.99 4.71 -28.65
C GLU A 339 -2.45 4.79 -28.21
N ILE A 340 -2.88 3.83 -27.41
CA ILE A 340 -4.25 3.74 -26.91
C ILE A 340 -4.18 3.98 -25.40
N PRO A 341 -4.79 5.05 -24.88
CA PRO A 341 -4.77 5.33 -23.44
C PRO A 341 -5.50 4.25 -22.64
N SER A 342 -4.96 3.87 -21.47
CA SER A 342 -5.59 2.93 -20.53
C SER A 342 -7.03 3.29 -20.18
N GLU A 343 -7.35 4.58 -20.07
CA GLU A 343 -8.70 5.06 -19.81
C GLU A 343 -9.71 4.59 -20.87
N VAL A 344 -9.29 4.44 -22.13
CA VAL A 344 -10.13 3.92 -23.21
C VAL A 344 -10.31 2.41 -23.05
N VAL A 345 -9.22 1.68 -22.79
CA VAL A 345 -9.20 0.20 -22.71
C VAL A 345 -10.14 -0.34 -21.63
N LYS A 346 -10.24 0.35 -20.49
CA LYS A 346 -11.20 0.01 -19.42
C LYS A 346 -12.66 -0.03 -19.85
N GLY A 347 -13.02 0.67 -20.94
CA GLY A 347 -14.37 0.66 -21.50
C GLY A 347 -14.69 -0.58 -22.33
N GLY A 348 -13.71 -1.44 -22.56
CA GLY A 348 -13.83 -2.66 -23.35
C GLY A 348 -13.73 -2.46 -24.85
N GLU A 349 -14.05 -3.52 -25.59
CA GLU A 349 -13.86 -3.64 -27.03
C GLU A 349 -14.50 -2.47 -27.80
N ASN A 350 -15.81 -2.22 -27.58
CA ASN A 350 -16.53 -1.13 -28.26
C ASN A 350 -15.90 0.25 -28.02
N ALA A 351 -15.40 0.52 -26.81
CA ALA A 351 -14.79 1.81 -26.48
C ALA A 351 -13.46 2.01 -27.23
N VAL A 352 -12.65 0.94 -27.33
CA VAL A 352 -11.39 0.93 -28.07
C VAL A 352 -11.64 1.12 -29.56
N GLU A 353 -12.57 0.36 -30.14
CA GLU A 353 -12.90 0.46 -31.57
C GLU A 353 -13.41 1.86 -31.94
N MET A 354 -14.34 2.41 -31.13
CA MET A 354 -14.87 3.76 -31.33
C MET A 354 -13.77 4.82 -31.25
N TYR A 355 -12.91 4.76 -30.22
CA TYR A 355 -11.82 5.71 -30.05
C TYR A 355 -10.85 5.70 -31.24
N LEU A 356 -10.46 4.51 -31.71
CA LEU A 356 -9.56 4.34 -32.84
C LEU A 356 -10.19 4.83 -34.15
N ALA A 357 -11.46 4.49 -34.40
CA ALA A 357 -12.17 4.95 -35.59
C ALA A 357 -12.26 6.48 -35.64
N GLU A 358 -12.50 7.13 -34.52
CA GLU A 358 -12.53 8.60 -34.45
C GLU A 358 -11.13 9.23 -34.54
N LEU A 359 -10.12 8.60 -33.95
CA LEU A 359 -8.74 9.07 -34.03
C LEU A 359 -8.21 9.02 -35.48
N GLU A 360 -8.55 7.96 -36.23
CA GLU A 360 -8.14 7.81 -37.63
C GLU A 360 -8.83 8.79 -38.58
N LYS A 361 -10.07 9.20 -38.28
CA LYS A 361 -10.79 10.23 -39.05
C LYS A 361 -10.31 11.66 -38.75
N THR A 362 -9.78 11.89 -37.55
CA THR A 362 -9.35 13.22 -37.10
C THR A 362 -8.04 13.63 -37.80
N ASP A 363 -7.96 14.81 -38.41
CA ASP A 363 -6.68 15.29 -38.93
C ASP A 363 -5.72 15.50 -37.74
N SER A 364 -4.46 15.07 -37.89
CA SER A 364 -3.36 15.39 -36.97
C SER A 364 -3.34 16.83 -36.43
N SER A 365 -3.76 17.85 -37.20
CA SER A 365 -3.85 19.23 -36.73
C SER A 365 -5.01 19.51 -35.77
N GLU A 366 -6.04 18.67 -35.78
CA GLU A 366 -7.24 18.79 -34.93
C GLU A 366 -7.12 17.99 -33.63
N VAL A 367 -6.14 17.08 -33.53
CA VAL A 367 -5.88 16.30 -32.32
C VAL A 367 -5.40 17.23 -31.20
N VAL A 368 -6.08 17.17 -30.05
CA VAL A 368 -5.72 17.94 -28.86
C VAL A 368 -5.09 17.03 -27.81
N HIS A 369 -3.93 17.41 -27.30
CA HIS A 369 -3.26 16.74 -26.20
C HIS A 369 -3.77 17.32 -24.88
N ARG A 370 -4.61 16.56 -24.19
CA ARG A 370 -5.21 16.97 -22.92
C ARG A 370 -4.33 16.54 -21.75
N GLN A 371 -4.03 17.47 -20.85
CA GLN A 371 -3.08 17.26 -19.76
C GLN A 371 -3.55 17.89 -18.45
N LYS A 372 -3.16 17.29 -17.33
CA LYS A 372 -3.50 17.74 -15.98
C LYS A 372 -2.25 18.11 -15.19
N ILE A 373 -2.32 19.27 -14.54
CA ILE A 373 -1.26 19.76 -13.67
C ILE A 373 -1.82 20.01 -12.27
N CYS A 374 -1.21 19.40 -11.25
CA CYS A 374 -1.55 19.66 -9.86
C CYS A 374 -0.50 20.58 -9.22
N VAL A 375 -0.94 21.72 -8.70
CA VAL A 375 -0.05 22.67 -8.02
C VAL A 375 -0.11 22.43 -6.52
N VAL A 376 1.05 22.13 -5.93
CA VAL A 376 1.20 21.76 -4.52
C VAL A 376 2.21 22.65 -3.81
N GLY A 377 2.07 22.77 -2.49
CA GLY A 377 2.87 23.67 -1.67
C GLY A 377 2.04 24.30 -0.55
N ARG A 378 2.70 25.02 0.37
CA ARG A 378 1.96 25.70 1.45
C ARG A 378 1.03 26.77 0.88
N THR A 379 -0.02 27.11 1.61
CA THR A 379 -1.08 27.96 1.07
C THR A 379 -0.63 29.39 0.76
N LYS A 380 0.37 29.92 1.47
CA LYS A 380 0.91 31.29 1.29
C LYS A 380 2.14 31.38 0.38
N TRP A 381 2.42 30.31 -0.37
CA TRP A 381 3.62 30.20 -1.22
C TRP A 381 3.39 30.65 -2.67
N GLY A 382 2.34 31.44 -2.93
CA GLY A 382 2.10 32.05 -4.25
C GLY A 382 1.57 31.08 -5.30
N LYS A 383 0.88 29.99 -4.92
CA LYS A 383 0.37 28.99 -5.88
C LYS A 383 -0.67 29.59 -6.83
N THR A 384 -1.70 30.21 -6.27
CA THR A 384 -2.81 30.79 -7.05
C THR A 384 -2.30 31.96 -7.90
N SER A 385 -1.44 32.82 -7.33
CA SER A 385 -0.83 33.94 -8.06
C SER A 385 0.04 33.47 -9.23
N LEU A 386 0.82 32.40 -9.03
CA LEU A 386 1.63 31.78 -10.07
C LEU A 386 0.74 31.31 -11.23
N VAL A 387 -0.25 30.46 -10.96
CA VAL A 387 -1.07 29.87 -12.04
C VAL A 387 -1.82 30.95 -12.79
N ARG A 388 -2.45 31.89 -12.07
CA ARG A 388 -3.16 33.01 -12.69
C ARG A 388 -2.27 33.83 -13.62
N SER A 389 -1.05 34.13 -13.20
CA SER A 389 -0.07 34.88 -14.01
C SER A 389 0.34 34.15 -15.29
N ILE A 390 0.27 32.82 -15.31
CA ILE A 390 0.61 32.00 -16.48
C ILE A 390 -0.58 31.90 -17.45
N THR A 391 -1.81 31.85 -16.91
CA THR A 391 -3.04 31.56 -17.66
C THR A 391 -3.79 32.79 -18.16
N GLU A 392 -3.78 33.92 -17.44
CA GLU A 392 -4.48 35.14 -17.85
C GLU A 392 -3.64 35.96 -18.85
N GLU A 393 -4.26 36.44 -19.94
CA GLU A 393 -3.61 37.31 -20.94
C GLU A 393 -3.61 38.81 -20.55
N THR A 394 -4.16 39.18 -19.39
CA THR A 394 -4.40 40.57 -19.01
C THR A 394 -3.18 41.27 -18.42
N SER A 395 -2.84 42.43 -18.99
CA SER A 395 -1.78 43.37 -18.57
C SER A 395 -2.06 44.14 -17.28
N VAL A 396 -2.94 43.67 -16.40
CA VAL A 396 -3.26 44.28 -15.11
C VAL A 396 -3.16 43.22 -14.02
N LEU A 397 -2.00 43.17 -13.38
CA LEU A 397 -1.70 42.32 -12.24
C LEU A 397 -2.27 42.97 -10.98
N VAL A 398 -3.51 42.64 -10.61
CA VAL A 398 -4.06 43.01 -9.31
C VAL A 398 -3.43 42.09 -8.26
N PRO A 399 -2.69 42.60 -7.25
CA PRO A 399 -2.23 41.79 -6.13
C PRO A 399 -3.47 41.36 -5.33
N LEU A 400 -3.80 40.09 -5.39
CA LEU A 400 -4.88 39.50 -4.60
C LEU A 400 -4.24 38.46 -3.67
N GLU A 401 -4.59 38.56 -2.39
CA GLU A 401 -4.09 37.68 -1.33
C GLU A 401 -4.25 36.21 -1.73
N ASP A 402 -3.17 35.44 -1.59
CA ASP A 402 -3.20 33.97 -1.60
C ASP A 402 -4.33 33.51 -0.67
N ARG A 403 -5.43 33.01 -1.25
CA ARG A 403 -6.56 32.57 -0.44
C ARG A 403 -6.19 31.28 0.27
N THR A 404 -6.57 31.21 1.53
CA THR A 404 -6.21 30.10 2.42
C THR A 404 -7.00 28.81 2.13
N ILE A 405 -8.05 28.85 1.31
CA ILE A 405 -9.05 27.78 1.15
C ILE A 405 -9.67 27.81 -0.26
N GLY A 406 -9.70 26.67 -0.98
CA GLY A 406 -10.36 26.51 -2.28
C GLY A 406 -9.68 25.47 -3.19
N ILE A 407 -10.40 25.02 -4.23
CA ILE A 407 -9.80 24.38 -5.41
C ILE A 407 -10.23 25.20 -6.63
N GLU A 408 -9.26 25.75 -7.33
CA GLU A 408 -9.48 26.51 -8.56
C GLU A 408 -8.88 25.76 -9.75
N VAL A 409 -9.59 25.82 -10.87
CA VAL A 409 -9.21 25.18 -12.12
C VAL A 409 -8.87 26.26 -13.13
N PHE A 410 -7.65 26.24 -13.67
CA PHE A 410 -7.21 27.23 -14.66
C PHE A 410 -6.86 26.55 -15.98
N PRO A 411 -7.54 26.91 -17.08
CA PRO A 411 -7.22 26.38 -18.40
C PRO A 411 -6.03 27.13 -19.01
N LEU A 412 -5.18 26.40 -19.73
CA LEU A 412 -4.10 26.94 -20.56
C LEU A 412 -4.09 26.20 -21.89
N ARG A 413 -4.32 26.94 -22.98
CA ARG A 413 -4.22 26.41 -24.35
C ARG A 413 -3.00 26.98 -25.04
N PHE A 414 -2.26 26.14 -25.75
CA PHE A 414 -1.16 26.60 -26.59
C PHE A 414 -0.88 25.62 -27.73
N THR A 415 -0.23 26.13 -28.76
CA THR A 415 0.30 25.35 -29.88
C THR A 415 1.81 25.27 -29.81
N VAL A 416 2.35 24.16 -30.32
CA VAL A 416 3.78 23.99 -30.54
C VAL A 416 3.98 23.74 -32.02
N ASP A 417 4.73 24.63 -32.67
CA ASP A 417 5.09 24.47 -34.07
C ASP A 417 6.12 23.34 -34.20
N GLY A 418 5.95 22.48 -35.21
CA GLY A 418 6.90 21.40 -35.46
C GLY A 418 8.27 21.93 -35.91
N ASP A 419 9.35 21.28 -35.46
CA ASP A 419 10.70 21.59 -35.92
C ASP A 419 10.83 21.26 -37.43
N GLY A 420 10.69 22.30 -38.26
CA GLY A 420 10.89 22.23 -39.71
C GLY A 420 9.68 21.74 -40.53
N ASN A 421 9.81 21.89 -41.86
CA ASN A 421 8.76 21.91 -42.89
C ASN A 421 7.95 20.60 -43.10
N LYS A 422 7.83 19.72 -42.09
CA LYS A 422 7.12 18.43 -42.16
C LYS A 422 6.21 18.10 -40.97
N MET A 423 6.33 18.74 -39.80
CA MET A 423 5.44 18.48 -38.65
C MET A 423 4.40 19.59 -38.50
N LYS A 424 3.12 19.22 -38.54
CA LYS A 424 1.98 20.12 -38.28
C LYS A 424 1.97 20.54 -36.80
N ALA A 425 1.45 21.73 -36.52
CA ALA A 425 1.35 22.26 -35.16
C ALA A 425 0.55 21.34 -34.23
N THR A 426 1.07 21.08 -33.03
CA THR A 426 0.39 20.27 -32.01
C THR A 426 -0.37 21.17 -31.02
N HIS A 427 -1.63 20.84 -30.76
CA HIS A 427 -2.48 21.58 -29.84
C HIS A 427 -2.46 20.94 -28.45
N HIS A 428 -2.26 21.74 -27.41
CA HIS A 428 -2.28 21.32 -26.01
C HIS A 428 -3.39 22.04 -25.25
N ASP A 429 -4.18 21.30 -24.47
CA ASP A 429 -5.18 21.82 -23.54
C ASP A 429 -4.85 21.33 -22.12
N VAL A 430 -4.34 22.26 -21.32
CA VAL A 430 -3.81 21.97 -19.99
C VAL A 430 -4.72 22.52 -18.94
N THR A 431 -5.04 21.71 -17.94
CA THR A 431 -5.87 22.11 -16.81
C THR A 431 -5.04 22.11 -15.53
N PHE A 432 -4.81 23.30 -14.95
CA PHE A 432 -4.15 23.44 -13.65
C PHE A 432 -5.16 23.30 -12.52
N TRP A 433 -4.80 22.54 -11.51
CA TRP A 433 -5.57 22.36 -10.28
C TRP A 433 -4.77 22.87 -9.10
N ASP A 434 -5.26 23.93 -8.45
CA ASP A 434 -4.66 24.47 -7.24
C ASP A 434 -5.40 23.93 -6.01
N PHE A 435 -4.73 23.15 -5.15
CA PHE A 435 -5.31 22.60 -3.93
C PHE A 435 -4.91 23.39 -2.69
N ALA A 436 -5.90 23.80 -1.89
CA ALA A 436 -5.68 24.39 -0.58
C ALA A 436 -5.19 23.37 0.47
N GLY A 437 -3.89 23.09 0.45
CA GLY A 437 -3.17 22.40 1.51
C GLY A 437 -3.37 20.87 1.59
N GLN A 438 -2.62 20.24 2.49
CA GLN A 438 -2.51 18.77 2.55
C GLN A 438 -3.81 18.06 2.98
N GLY A 439 -4.67 18.73 3.77
CA GLY A 439 -5.90 18.10 4.28
C GLY A 439 -6.92 17.81 3.18
N VAL A 440 -7.11 18.76 2.24
CA VAL A 440 -8.00 18.57 1.10
C VAL A 440 -7.38 17.59 0.10
N TYR A 441 -6.06 17.66 -0.13
CA TYR A 441 -5.37 16.72 -1.01
C TYR A 441 -5.51 15.27 -0.53
N ARG A 442 -5.31 14.98 0.78
CA ARG A 442 -5.46 13.63 1.36
C ARG A 442 -6.82 12.98 1.06
N VAL A 443 -7.85 13.81 0.92
CA VAL A 443 -9.25 13.44 0.77
C VAL A 443 -9.66 13.38 -0.70
N ALA A 444 -9.30 14.41 -1.45
CA ALA A 444 -9.68 14.57 -2.84
C ALA A 444 -8.82 13.68 -3.76
N HIS A 445 -7.70 13.11 -3.26
CA HIS A 445 -6.75 12.45 -4.13
C HIS A 445 -7.33 11.26 -4.90
N ALA A 446 -8.05 10.39 -4.18
CA ALA A 446 -8.70 9.20 -4.75
C ALA A 446 -9.78 9.52 -5.79
N VAL A 447 -10.25 10.78 -5.85
CA VAL A 447 -11.35 11.21 -6.73
C VAL A 447 -10.83 11.84 -8.02
N PHE A 448 -9.71 12.56 -7.94
CA PHE A 448 -9.33 13.51 -9.00
C PHE A 448 -8.01 13.21 -9.69
N PHE A 449 -7.10 12.40 -9.14
CA PHE A 449 -5.79 12.24 -9.78
C PHE A 449 -5.60 10.88 -10.41
N SER A 450 -5.21 10.92 -11.69
CA SER A 450 -4.80 9.78 -12.47
C SER A 450 -3.27 9.72 -12.58
N LYS A 451 -2.75 8.64 -13.19
CA LYS A 451 -1.32 8.49 -13.54
C LYS A 451 -0.80 9.62 -14.45
N ARG A 452 -1.69 10.27 -15.22
CA ARG A 452 -1.36 11.37 -16.17
C ARG A 452 -1.31 12.77 -15.53
N THR A 453 -0.80 12.88 -14.30
CA THR A 453 -0.74 14.16 -13.57
C THR A 453 0.71 14.62 -13.38
N LEU A 454 1.03 15.83 -13.84
CA LEU A 454 2.29 16.50 -13.49
C LEU A 454 2.11 17.30 -12.19
N TYR A 455 3.01 17.15 -11.22
CA TYR A 455 2.98 17.89 -9.96
C TYR A 455 3.94 19.08 -9.95
N LEU A 456 3.41 20.30 -9.83
CA LEU A 456 4.21 21.52 -9.63
C LEU A 456 4.37 21.81 -8.15
N VAL A 457 5.59 21.68 -7.63
CA VAL A 457 5.92 21.99 -6.24
C VAL A 457 6.39 23.42 -6.14
N CYS A 458 5.54 24.31 -5.64
CA CYS A 458 5.92 25.70 -5.40
C CYS A 458 6.82 25.80 -4.16
N VAL A 459 7.84 26.65 -4.21
CA VAL A 459 8.75 26.96 -3.11
C VAL A 459 8.83 28.47 -2.95
N ASP A 460 8.45 28.97 -1.77
CA ASP A 460 8.59 30.39 -1.43
C ASP A 460 10.06 30.72 -1.14
N LEU A 461 10.70 31.44 -2.06
CA LEU A 461 12.12 31.76 -1.97
C LEU A 461 12.43 32.71 -0.81
N ALA A 462 11.53 33.65 -0.51
CA ALA A 462 11.71 34.61 0.57
C ALA A 462 11.70 33.90 1.93
N ALA A 463 10.72 33.01 2.14
CA ALA A 463 10.62 32.21 3.34
C ALA A 463 11.81 31.25 3.50
N TYR A 464 12.30 30.65 2.40
CA TYR A 464 13.47 29.78 2.45
C TYR A 464 14.75 30.57 2.78
N ASN A 465 14.91 31.76 2.18
CA ASN A 465 16.04 32.64 2.44
C ASN A 465 16.12 33.06 3.91
N GLU A 466 14.98 33.41 4.53
CA GLU A 466 14.91 33.77 5.96
C GLU A 466 15.46 32.64 6.84
N ILE A 467 15.14 31.39 6.50
CA ILE A 467 15.59 30.21 7.23
C ILE A 467 17.10 29.98 7.07
N LEU A 468 17.64 30.14 5.85
CA LEU A 468 19.09 30.06 5.62
C LEU A 468 19.84 31.17 6.39
N GLU A 469 19.33 32.39 6.36
CA GLU A 469 19.91 33.53 7.10
C GLU A 469 19.79 33.37 8.62
N GLN A 470 18.71 32.76 9.12
CA GLN A 470 18.59 32.38 10.52
C GLN A 470 19.65 31.33 10.89
N ALA A 471 19.79 30.27 10.08
CA ALA A 471 20.73 29.19 10.32
C ALA A 471 22.19 29.66 10.34
N LYS A 472 22.54 30.69 9.55
CA LYS A 472 23.87 31.34 9.57
C LYS A 472 24.22 31.95 10.94
N LYS A 473 23.23 32.28 11.78
CA LYS A 473 23.41 32.88 13.12
C LYS A 473 23.40 31.85 14.25
N GLU A 474 23.08 30.60 13.95
CA GLU A 474 22.99 29.52 14.94
C GLU A 474 24.31 28.74 15.09
N SER A 475 24.34 27.77 16.01
CA SER A 475 25.51 26.92 16.25
C SER A 475 25.87 26.06 15.02
N LYS A 476 27.11 25.56 14.96
CA LYS A 476 27.62 24.78 13.82
C LYS A 476 26.76 23.56 13.46
N THR A 477 26.14 22.93 14.46
CA THR A 477 25.22 21.79 14.32
C THR A 477 23.83 22.21 13.84
N GLN A 478 23.32 23.35 14.30
CA GLN A 478 22.01 23.86 13.90
C GLN A 478 22.00 24.48 12.50
N ARG A 479 23.17 24.90 12.00
CA ARG A 479 23.33 25.54 10.69
C ARG A 479 22.84 24.67 9.51
N ASP A 480 22.89 23.35 9.64
CA ASP A 480 22.34 22.42 8.64
C ASP A 480 20.99 21.84 9.07
N GLU A 481 20.79 21.58 10.37
CA GLU A 481 19.56 20.96 10.89
C GLU A 481 18.30 21.83 10.69
N VAL A 482 18.40 23.15 10.87
CA VAL A 482 17.25 24.06 10.73
C VAL A 482 16.74 24.11 9.29
N PRO A 483 17.58 24.36 8.27
CA PRO A 483 17.17 24.25 6.87
C PRO A 483 16.69 22.85 6.49
N GLN A 484 17.36 21.78 6.97
CA GLN A 484 16.92 20.41 6.73
C GLN A 484 15.48 20.17 7.22
N ARG A 485 15.17 20.55 8.47
CA ARG A 485 13.83 20.40 9.03
C ARG A 485 12.78 21.23 8.28
N PHE A 486 13.15 22.43 7.81
CA PHE A 486 12.25 23.26 7.01
C PHE A 486 11.96 22.62 5.65
N PHE A 487 13.00 22.17 4.96
CA PHE A 487 12.93 21.46 3.68
C PHE A 487 12.07 20.20 3.81
N GLU A 488 12.36 19.35 4.80
CA GLU A 488 11.61 18.11 5.06
C GLU A 488 10.12 18.38 5.28
N LYS A 489 9.81 19.37 6.12
CA LYS A 489 8.44 19.66 6.54
C LYS A 489 7.59 20.29 5.44
N HIS A 490 8.20 21.05 4.53
CA HIS A 490 7.46 21.93 3.62
C HIS A 490 7.62 21.59 2.13
N ILE A 491 8.69 20.91 1.73
CA ILE A 491 8.96 20.50 0.35
C ILE A 491 8.92 18.98 0.27
N LEU A 492 9.83 18.29 0.96
CA LEU A 492 9.96 16.83 0.87
C LEU A 492 8.68 16.10 1.28
N ARG A 493 7.99 16.58 2.31
CA ARG A 493 6.71 16.02 2.77
C ARG A 493 5.66 15.95 1.66
N TRP A 494 5.63 16.91 0.73
CA TRP A 494 4.71 16.85 -0.41
C TRP A 494 5.14 15.80 -1.41
N ILE A 495 6.42 15.79 -1.79
CA ILE A 495 6.99 14.81 -2.73
C ILE A 495 6.76 13.39 -2.21
N VAL A 496 7.10 13.13 -0.95
CA VAL A 496 6.89 11.81 -0.30
C VAL A 496 5.41 11.47 -0.23
N LEU A 497 4.52 12.40 0.18
CA LEU A 497 3.08 12.12 0.24
C LEU A 497 2.51 11.72 -1.12
N ILE A 498 2.96 12.37 -2.20
CA ILE A 498 2.54 12.08 -3.56
C ILE A 498 3.10 10.73 -4.01
N LEU A 499 4.40 10.49 -3.86
CA LEU A 499 5.05 9.23 -4.25
C LEU A 499 4.49 8.00 -3.51
N LEU A 500 4.12 8.15 -2.24
CA LEU A 500 3.51 7.06 -1.47
C LEU A 500 2.15 6.64 -2.04
N ARG A 501 1.44 7.54 -2.73
CA ARG A 501 0.15 7.26 -3.39
C ARG A 501 0.30 6.96 -4.89
N GLN A 502 1.29 7.57 -5.53
CA GLN A 502 1.59 7.46 -6.96
C GLN A 502 3.11 7.33 -7.14
N PRO A 503 3.64 6.09 -7.12
CA PRO A 503 5.04 5.77 -7.36
C PRO A 503 5.64 6.36 -8.64
N GLU A 504 4.81 6.52 -9.67
CA GLU A 504 5.18 7.01 -11.00
C GLU A 504 5.02 8.54 -11.13
N ALA A 505 4.68 9.25 -10.05
CA ALA A 505 4.39 10.68 -10.12
C ALA A 505 5.60 11.48 -10.62
N GLU A 506 5.33 12.41 -11.53
CA GLU A 506 6.33 13.33 -12.05
C GLU A 506 6.22 14.72 -11.44
N PHE A 507 7.36 15.39 -11.28
CA PHE A 507 7.45 16.65 -10.55
C PHE A 507 8.18 17.74 -11.35
N LYS A 508 7.84 19.00 -11.07
CA LYS A 508 8.64 20.18 -11.43
C LYS A 508 8.64 21.16 -10.25
N LEU A 509 9.80 21.67 -9.86
CA LEU A 509 9.90 22.66 -8.78
C LEU A 509 9.90 24.07 -9.35
N ILE A 510 9.16 24.98 -8.71
CA ILE A 510 9.07 26.39 -9.10
C ILE A 510 9.31 27.27 -7.87
N GLY A 511 10.31 28.14 -7.95
CA GLY A 511 10.58 29.15 -6.92
C GLY A 511 9.70 30.39 -7.13
N THR A 512 8.86 30.74 -6.16
CA THR A 512 8.00 31.94 -6.20
C THR A 512 8.60 33.08 -5.38
N LYS A 513 8.10 34.31 -5.59
CA LYS A 513 8.53 35.54 -4.89
C LYS A 513 10.03 35.83 -5.02
N HIS A 514 10.59 35.62 -6.21
CA HIS A 514 12.03 35.82 -6.41
C HIS A 514 12.44 37.28 -6.18
N ASP A 515 11.54 38.25 -6.38
CA ASP A 515 11.76 39.69 -6.23
C ASP A 515 12.11 40.10 -4.81
N GLU A 516 11.68 39.32 -3.81
CA GLU A 516 12.01 39.54 -2.40
C GLU A 516 13.43 39.07 -2.03
N VAL A 517 14.16 38.45 -2.97
CA VAL A 517 15.44 37.76 -2.72
C VAL A 517 16.51 38.19 -3.73
N SER A 518 17.75 38.40 -3.28
CA SER A 518 18.88 38.76 -4.17
C SER A 518 19.30 37.60 -5.09
N ASP A 519 19.92 37.89 -6.24
CA ASP A 519 20.35 36.84 -7.20
C ASP A 519 21.37 35.85 -6.60
N SER A 520 22.27 36.32 -5.72
CA SER A 520 23.21 35.46 -5.00
C SER A 520 22.49 34.51 -4.05
N SER A 521 21.51 35.02 -3.31
CA SER A 521 20.69 34.20 -2.39
C SER A 521 19.84 33.18 -3.14
N ARG A 522 19.30 33.51 -4.33
CA ARG A 522 18.55 32.56 -5.16
C ARG A 522 19.41 31.37 -5.59
N SER A 523 20.66 31.64 -5.96
CA SER A 523 21.62 30.60 -6.33
C SER A 523 21.97 29.70 -5.14
N GLU A 524 22.15 30.30 -3.95
CA GLU A 524 22.36 29.57 -2.69
C GLU A 524 21.18 28.65 -2.37
N ILE A 525 19.95 29.16 -2.44
CA ILE A 525 18.72 28.38 -2.20
C ILE A 525 18.58 27.23 -3.21
N SER A 526 18.79 27.51 -4.50
CA SER A 526 18.69 26.46 -5.53
C SER A 526 19.73 25.36 -5.34
N HIS A 527 20.94 25.71 -4.87
CA HIS A 527 21.98 24.73 -4.58
C HIS A 527 21.63 23.89 -3.33
N ASP A 528 21.19 24.53 -2.24
CA ASP A 528 20.81 23.84 -0.99
C ASP A 528 19.62 22.87 -1.21
N ILE A 529 18.59 23.30 -1.95
CA ILE A 529 17.46 22.43 -2.29
C ILE A 529 17.91 21.24 -3.14
N ARG A 530 18.79 21.46 -4.14
CA ARG A 530 19.31 20.39 -4.99
C ARG A 530 20.11 19.38 -4.18
N ASP A 531 20.99 19.84 -3.30
CA ASP A 531 21.83 18.97 -2.46
C ASP A 531 20.97 18.10 -1.54
N ARG A 532 20.00 18.70 -0.85
CA ARG A 532 19.07 17.96 0.04
C ARG A 532 18.19 16.95 -0.70
N LEU A 533 17.77 17.27 -1.92
CA LEU A 533 17.06 16.34 -2.78
C LEU A 533 17.96 15.20 -3.27
N GLY A 534 19.22 15.50 -3.64
CA GLY A 534 20.22 14.49 -4.00
C GLY A 534 20.46 13.51 -2.86
N GLN A 535 20.69 14.01 -1.64
CA GLN A 535 20.84 13.18 -0.44
C GLN A 535 19.59 12.32 -0.14
N PHE A 536 18.39 12.83 -0.46
CA PHE A 536 17.16 12.05 -0.34
C PHE A 536 17.10 10.92 -1.37
N LEU A 537 17.50 11.18 -2.62
CA LEU A 537 17.56 10.19 -3.70
C LEU A 537 18.63 9.10 -3.45
N GLU A 538 19.78 9.45 -2.88
CA GLU A 538 20.82 8.47 -2.51
C GLU A 538 20.38 7.54 -1.38
N LYS A 539 19.57 8.04 -0.44
CA LYS A 539 19.01 7.25 0.65
C LYS A 539 17.78 6.44 0.23
N LEU A 540 17.41 6.49 -1.05
CA LEU A 540 16.10 6.06 -1.50
C LEU A 540 16.03 4.55 -1.79
N ASP A 541 17.17 3.87 -1.98
CA ASP A 541 17.37 2.44 -2.37
C ASP A 541 16.77 1.39 -1.41
N GLY A 542 15.47 1.50 -1.12
CA GLY A 542 14.69 0.62 -0.25
C GLY A 542 13.57 1.33 0.53
N SER A 543 13.44 2.65 0.36
CA SER A 543 12.61 3.53 1.20
C SER A 543 11.20 3.81 0.68
N ILE A 544 11.05 3.93 -0.63
CA ILE A 544 9.80 4.16 -1.36
C ILE A 544 9.99 3.38 -2.65
N GLN A 545 9.04 2.54 -3.01
CA GLN A 545 9.07 1.90 -4.32
C GLN A 545 8.70 2.97 -5.34
N ILE A 546 9.72 3.62 -5.91
CA ILE A 546 9.58 4.52 -7.05
C ILE A 546 9.96 3.70 -8.28
N THR A 547 9.23 3.86 -9.39
CA THR A 547 9.64 3.22 -10.64
C THR A 547 10.98 3.78 -11.09
N GLY A 548 11.82 2.98 -11.74
CA GLY A 548 13.14 3.43 -12.20
C GLY A 548 13.05 4.66 -13.11
N HIS A 549 11.98 4.74 -13.91
CA HIS A 549 11.67 5.92 -14.72
C HIS A 549 11.36 7.16 -13.87
N ALA A 550 10.45 7.05 -12.90
CA ALA A 550 10.09 8.18 -12.06
C ALA A 550 11.27 8.66 -11.19
N ALA A 551 12.11 7.75 -10.68
CA ALA A 551 13.33 8.11 -9.95
C ALA A 551 14.33 8.88 -10.84
N THR A 552 14.51 8.41 -12.08
CA THR A 552 15.39 9.07 -13.07
C THR A 552 14.85 10.43 -13.49
N ALA A 553 13.54 10.52 -13.76
CA ALA A 553 12.88 11.78 -14.08
C ALA A 553 12.99 12.78 -12.93
N LEU A 554 12.78 12.31 -11.69
CA LEU A 554 12.91 13.10 -10.48
C LEU A 554 14.35 13.63 -10.30
N LYS A 555 15.35 12.75 -10.49
CA LYS A 555 16.77 13.11 -10.46
C LYS A 555 17.12 14.18 -11.50
N LYS A 556 16.72 13.97 -12.76
CA LYS A 556 16.95 14.90 -13.86
C LYS A 556 16.32 16.26 -13.59
N GLU A 557 15.07 16.30 -13.13
CA GLU A 557 14.37 17.54 -12.81
C GLU A 557 15.06 18.34 -11.71
N PHE A 558 15.73 17.67 -10.76
CA PHE A 558 16.46 18.33 -9.68
C PHE A 558 17.85 18.81 -10.10
N GLU A 559 18.48 18.11 -11.04
CA GLU A 559 19.74 18.53 -11.66
C GLU A 559 19.56 19.82 -12.49
N GLU A 560 18.46 19.94 -13.24
CA GLU A 560 18.14 21.12 -14.08
C GLU A 560 18.01 22.43 -13.28
N GLY A 561 17.82 22.37 -11.96
CA GLY A 561 17.80 23.52 -11.05
C GLY A 561 16.45 24.24 -11.00
N LEU A 562 16.30 25.12 -9.99
CA LEU A 562 15.00 25.75 -9.70
C LEU A 562 14.68 26.88 -10.69
N VAL A 563 13.54 26.77 -11.39
CA VAL A 563 13.03 27.86 -12.21
C VAL A 563 12.27 28.83 -11.30
N THR A 564 12.64 30.11 -11.32
CA THR A 564 12.13 31.11 -10.38
C THR A 564 11.25 32.17 -11.06
N THR A 565 10.20 32.64 -10.38
CA THR A 565 9.28 33.67 -10.88
C THR A 565 8.79 34.61 -9.78
N SER A 566 8.36 35.79 -10.21
CA SER A 566 7.65 36.76 -9.40
C SER A 566 6.45 37.28 -10.18
N VAL A 567 5.35 37.51 -9.46
CA VAL A 567 4.11 38.08 -10.02
C VAL A 567 4.36 39.46 -10.64
N THR A 568 5.39 40.18 -10.20
CA THR A 568 5.71 41.54 -10.69
C THR A 568 6.62 41.53 -11.94
N ASN A 569 7.21 40.39 -12.30
CA ASN A 569 8.22 40.30 -13.36
C ASN A 569 7.75 39.42 -14.53
N VAL A 570 7.32 40.09 -15.62
CA VAL A 570 6.78 39.47 -16.84
C VAL A 570 7.77 38.51 -17.51
N GLU A 571 9.07 38.85 -17.57
CA GLU A 571 10.09 37.99 -18.18
C GLU A 571 10.23 36.66 -17.41
N SER A 572 10.16 36.74 -16.08
CA SER A 572 10.23 35.55 -15.23
C SER A 572 9.00 34.64 -15.35
N ILE A 573 7.80 35.25 -15.49
CA ILE A 573 6.56 34.52 -15.75
C ILE A 573 6.65 33.81 -17.10
N GLN A 574 7.15 34.50 -18.13
CA GLN A 574 7.34 33.90 -19.46
C GLN A 574 8.37 32.77 -19.43
N LYS A 575 9.46 32.90 -18.66
CA LYS A 575 10.45 31.84 -18.46
C LYS A 575 9.83 30.59 -17.82
N VAL A 576 9.04 30.76 -16.76
CA VAL A 576 8.32 29.63 -16.13
C VAL A 576 7.29 29.04 -17.10
N LYS A 577 6.51 29.86 -17.80
CA LYS A 577 5.53 29.40 -18.80
C LYS A 577 6.19 28.56 -19.88
N ASN A 578 7.34 28.99 -20.41
CA ASN A 578 8.11 28.24 -21.41
C ASN A 578 8.69 26.95 -20.83
N SER A 579 9.20 26.98 -19.60
CA SER A 579 9.74 25.77 -18.92
C SER A 579 8.64 24.73 -18.68
N ILE A 580 7.45 25.14 -18.24
CA ILE A 580 6.29 24.26 -18.08
C ILE A 580 5.90 23.68 -19.44
N LYS A 581 5.73 24.51 -20.49
CA LYS A 581 5.42 24.02 -21.84
C LYS A 581 6.44 22.99 -22.34
N HIS A 582 7.73 23.24 -22.13
CA HIS A 582 8.79 22.30 -22.50
C HIS A 582 8.71 20.98 -21.71
N THR A 583 8.45 21.05 -20.40
CA THR A 583 8.30 19.86 -19.55
C THR A 583 7.12 19.01 -20.02
N ILE A 584 6.01 19.66 -20.34
CA ILE A 584 4.78 19.05 -20.84
C ILE A 584 5.01 18.34 -22.19
N THR A 585 5.75 18.95 -23.10
CA THR A 585 6.03 18.37 -24.42
C THR A 585 7.10 17.28 -24.37
N ALA A 586 8.05 17.37 -23.44
CA ALA A 586 9.05 16.34 -23.20
C ALA A 586 8.47 15.05 -22.60
N LYS A 587 7.25 15.11 -22.05
CA LYS A 587 6.58 14.01 -21.32
C LYS A 587 5.23 13.66 -21.96
N PRO A 588 5.23 13.05 -23.16
CA PRO A 588 4.01 12.76 -23.91
C PRO A 588 3.11 11.72 -23.22
N HIS A 589 3.66 10.83 -22.39
CA HIS A 589 2.89 9.83 -21.64
C HIS A 589 1.90 10.46 -20.63
N LEU A 590 2.17 11.70 -20.18
CA LEU A 590 1.24 12.46 -19.34
C LEU A 590 0.08 13.08 -20.14
N SER A 591 0.05 12.94 -21.47
CA SER A 591 -0.98 13.50 -22.32
C SER A 591 -1.96 12.46 -22.82
N PHE A 592 -3.25 12.81 -22.77
CA PHE A 592 -4.30 12.05 -23.44
C PHE A 592 -4.55 12.65 -24.82
N LYS A 593 -4.43 11.85 -25.89
CA LYS A 593 -4.73 12.29 -27.25
C LYS A 593 -6.24 12.27 -27.47
N MET A 594 -6.85 13.45 -27.61
CA MET A 594 -8.28 13.58 -27.89
C MET A 594 -8.55 13.64 -29.39
N PRO A 595 -9.33 12.70 -29.94
CA PRO A 595 -9.98 12.87 -31.24
C PRO A 595 -10.90 14.10 -31.23
N ILE A 596 -11.20 14.65 -32.42
CA ILE A 596 -11.98 15.89 -32.53
C ILE A 596 -13.35 15.79 -31.85
N THR A 597 -13.98 14.61 -31.89
CA THR A 597 -15.27 14.34 -31.24
C THR A 597 -15.18 14.50 -29.72
N TYR A 598 -14.10 14.03 -29.09
CA TYR A 598 -13.85 14.21 -27.66
C TYR A 598 -13.63 15.70 -27.33
N THR A 599 -12.85 16.40 -28.16
CA THR A 599 -12.61 17.84 -28.05
C THR A 599 -13.91 18.66 -28.14
N ARG A 600 -14.86 18.25 -28.99
CA ARG A 600 -16.17 18.90 -29.11
C ARG A 600 -17.01 18.71 -27.84
N VAL A 601 -17.06 17.50 -27.27
CA VAL A 601 -17.78 17.24 -26.02
C VAL A 601 -17.20 18.09 -24.89
N ILE A 602 -15.88 18.11 -24.72
CA ILE A 602 -15.27 18.89 -23.63
C ILE A 602 -15.49 20.39 -23.83
N ASN A 603 -15.40 20.92 -25.05
CA ASN A 603 -15.70 22.33 -25.32
C ASN A 603 -17.15 22.69 -24.97
N TYR A 604 -18.12 21.85 -25.34
CA TYR A 604 -19.52 22.04 -24.94
C TYR A 604 -19.69 22.09 -23.41
N ILE A 605 -18.98 21.22 -22.68
CA ILE A 605 -19.00 21.19 -21.22
C ILE A 605 -18.36 22.47 -20.65
N LEU A 606 -17.22 22.90 -21.19
CA LEU A 606 -16.53 24.11 -20.76
C LEU A 606 -17.36 25.37 -21.00
N GLU A 607 -18.08 25.47 -22.12
CA GLU A 607 -19.03 26.56 -22.39
C GLU A 607 -20.15 26.61 -21.34
N LYS A 608 -20.69 25.45 -20.95
CA LYS A 608 -21.66 25.37 -19.84
C LYS A 608 -21.07 25.87 -18.53
N ARG A 609 -19.82 25.51 -18.19
CA ARG A 609 -19.14 26.02 -16.98
C ARG A 609 -18.98 27.53 -17.02
N GLN A 610 -18.61 28.11 -18.16
CA GLN A 610 -18.47 29.55 -18.29
C GLN A 610 -19.80 30.29 -18.11
N SER A 611 -20.91 29.69 -18.53
CA SER A 611 -22.26 30.28 -18.38
C SER A 611 -22.73 30.47 -16.93
N VAL A 612 -22.05 29.86 -15.96
CA VAL A 612 -22.38 29.96 -14.52
C VAL A 612 -21.37 30.77 -13.70
N VAL A 613 -20.36 31.35 -14.35
CA VAL A 613 -19.39 32.23 -13.67
C VAL A 613 -20.12 33.48 -13.17
N GLY A 614 -20.10 33.69 -11.84
CA GLY A 614 -20.82 34.79 -11.17
C GLY A 614 -22.32 34.51 -10.91
N ALA A 615 -22.81 33.31 -11.20
CA ALA A 615 -24.18 32.90 -10.88
C ALA A 615 -24.36 32.58 -9.38
N THR A 616 -25.62 32.45 -8.95
CA THR A 616 -25.91 32.01 -7.57
C THR A 616 -25.49 30.55 -7.37
N ASN A 617 -25.25 30.13 -6.11
CA ASN A 617 -24.95 28.73 -5.80
C ASN A 617 -26.05 27.77 -6.30
N GLN A 618 -27.31 28.20 -6.27
CA GLN A 618 -28.44 27.42 -6.79
C GLN A 618 -28.32 27.21 -8.30
N ASP A 619 -28.19 28.29 -9.06
CA ASP A 619 -28.08 28.22 -10.52
C ASP A 619 -26.87 27.39 -10.97
N ARG A 620 -25.77 27.46 -10.20
CA ARG A 620 -24.57 26.65 -10.46
C ARG A 620 -24.84 25.16 -10.22
N MET A 621 -25.49 24.79 -9.11
CA MET A 621 -25.86 23.39 -8.85
C MET A 621 -26.79 22.83 -9.92
N ASP A 622 -27.87 23.55 -10.26
CA ASP A 622 -28.89 23.11 -11.22
C ASP A 622 -28.32 22.91 -12.64
N LYS A 623 -27.35 23.74 -13.05
CA LYS A 623 -26.75 23.67 -14.38
C LYS A 623 -25.58 22.69 -14.48
N MET A 624 -24.85 22.45 -13.39
CA MET A 624 -23.67 21.58 -13.39
C MET A 624 -24.00 20.12 -13.09
N ILE A 625 -25.11 19.84 -12.41
CA ILE A 625 -25.59 18.48 -12.17
C ILE A 625 -26.69 18.18 -13.19
N VAL A 626 -26.41 17.31 -14.17
CA VAL A 626 -27.32 17.07 -15.29
C VAL A 626 -27.61 15.59 -15.49
N SER A 627 -28.76 15.28 -16.11
CA SER A 627 -29.06 13.91 -16.52
C SER A 627 -28.17 13.48 -17.69
N VAL A 628 -27.51 12.34 -17.58
CA VAL A 628 -26.69 11.72 -18.64
C VAL A 628 -27.51 11.52 -19.92
N ARG A 629 -28.77 11.07 -19.80
CA ARG A 629 -29.65 10.87 -20.95
C ARG A 629 -29.93 12.17 -21.69
N GLN A 630 -30.18 13.25 -20.95
CA GLN A 630 -30.44 14.55 -21.55
C GLN A 630 -29.16 15.14 -22.16
N LEU A 631 -28.03 15.02 -21.46
CA LEU A 631 -26.73 15.44 -21.97
C LEU A 631 -26.39 14.73 -23.29
N CYS A 632 -26.52 13.40 -23.36
CA CYS A 632 -26.26 12.64 -24.59
C CYS A 632 -27.14 13.11 -25.75
N LYS A 633 -28.44 13.38 -25.51
CA LYS A 633 -29.34 13.93 -26.52
C LYS A 633 -28.91 15.32 -27.01
N ASP A 634 -28.36 16.14 -26.13
CA ASP A 634 -27.90 17.48 -26.49
C ASP A 634 -26.56 17.43 -27.23
N LEU A 635 -25.66 16.50 -26.88
CA LEU A 635 -24.41 16.25 -27.60
C LEU A 635 -24.66 15.75 -29.03
N LEU A 636 -25.62 14.85 -29.24
CA LEU A 636 -25.97 14.36 -30.58
C LEU A 636 -26.54 15.45 -31.52
N LYS A 637 -26.98 16.59 -30.98
CA LYS A 637 -27.44 17.74 -31.76
C LYS A 637 -26.31 18.69 -32.16
N LEU A 638 -25.09 18.49 -31.66
CA LEU A 638 -23.96 19.32 -32.02
C LEU A 638 -23.65 19.17 -33.51
N PRO A 639 -23.26 20.26 -34.19
CA PRO A 639 -22.89 20.21 -35.59
C PRO A 639 -21.72 19.26 -35.80
N ASP A 640 -21.79 18.47 -36.87
CA ASP A 640 -20.79 17.48 -37.28
C ASP A 640 -20.51 16.35 -36.25
N PHE A 641 -21.35 16.19 -35.23
CA PHE A 641 -21.22 15.11 -34.25
C PHE A 641 -21.73 13.78 -34.84
N PRO A 642 -20.96 12.67 -34.79
CA PRO A 642 -21.39 11.42 -35.40
C PRO A 642 -22.59 10.82 -34.66
N GLN A 643 -23.62 10.43 -35.41
CA GLN A 643 -24.93 10.02 -34.86
C GLN A 643 -24.93 8.58 -34.30
N ASP A 644 -23.96 7.78 -34.71
CA ASP A 644 -23.69 6.41 -34.30
C ASP A 644 -22.75 6.31 -33.09
N THR A 645 -22.22 7.44 -32.61
CA THR A 645 -21.31 7.50 -31.46
C THR A 645 -22.05 7.27 -30.14
N ASP A 646 -21.53 6.37 -29.30
CA ASP A 646 -21.98 6.26 -27.91
C ASP A 646 -21.34 7.36 -27.04
N CYS A 647 -22.07 8.45 -26.84
CA CYS A 647 -21.66 9.56 -25.98
C CYS A 647 -21.26 9.11 -24.57
N ARG A 648 -21.79 7.98 -24.06
CA ARG A 648 -21.49 7.48 -22.71
C ARG A 648 -20.02 7.09 -22.58
N GLU A 649 -19.43 6.49 -23.60
CA GLU A 649 -18.02 6.09 -23.55
C GLU A 649 -17.08 7.29 -23.54
N ILE A 650 -17.43 8.36 -24.26
CA ILE A 650 -16.69 9.63 -24.18
C ILE A 650 -16.79 10.22 -22.78
N LEU A 651 -18.00 10.27 -22.20
CA LEU A 651 -18.21 10.79 -20.84
C LEU A 651 -17.50 9.94 -19.78
N ARG A 652 -17.41 8.61 -19.97
CA ARG A 652 -16.64 7.71 -19.10
C ARG A 652 -15.16 8.05 -19.14
N VAL A 653 -14.57 8.24 -20.31
CA VAL A 653 -13.16 8.64 -20.44
C VAL A 653 -12.93 10.01 -19.79
N LEU A 654 -13.82 10.98 -20.03
CA LEU A 654 -13.74 12.29 -19.36
C LEU A 654 -13.86 12.18 -17.83
N HIS A 655 -14.59 11.17 -17.33
CA HIS A 655 -14.63 10.86 -15.91
C HIS A 655 -13.30 10.32 -15.37
N GLU A 656 -12.68 9.36 -16.07
CA GLU A 656 -11.35 8.83 -15.72
C GLU A 656 -10.26 9.92 -15.75
N LEU A 657 -10.36 10.87 -16.67
CA LEU A 657 -9.48 12.05 -16.75
C LEU A 657 -9.75 13.09 -15.64
N GLY A 658 -10.85 12.93 -14.89
CA GLY A 658 -11.29 13.84 -13.84
C GLY A 658 -11.83 15.17 -14.36
N ASP A 659 -12.23 15.23 -15.64
CA ASP A 659 -12.87 16.40 -16.23
C ASP A 659 -14.32 16.51 -15.80
N VAL A 660 -15.01 15.39 -15.69
CA VAL A 660 -16.38 15.29 -15.18
C VAL A 660 -16.42 14.23 -14.09
N LEU A 661 -17.51 14.19 -13.33
CA LEU A 661 -17.73 13.11 -12.36
C LEU A 661 -19.00 12.35 -12.72
N TRP A 662 -18.83 11.08 -13.04
CA TRP A 662 -19.91 10.17 -13.38
C TRP A 662 -19.75 8.86 -12.62
N TYR A 663 -20.77 8.47 -11.86
CA TYR A 663 -20.69 7.38 -10.90
C TYR A 663 -21.31 6.11 -11.47
N LYS A 664 -20.53 5.33 -12.24
CA LYS A 664 -20.93 4.03 -12.81
C LYS A 664 -20.78 2.90 -11.77
N GLY A 665 -21.72 1.96 -11.70
CA GLY A 665 -21.69 0.76 -10.86
C GLY A 665 -22.04 0.98 -9.38
N ILE A 666 -22.60 2.15 -9.02
CA ILE A 666 -22.82 2.55 -7.62
C ILE A 666 -24.29 2.41 -7.19
N ASP A 667 -25.20 2.94 -8.00
CA ASP A 667 -26.65 2.89 -7.83
C ASP A 667 -27.27 3.23 -9.20
N GLU A 668 -28.27 2.49 -9.68
CA GLU A 668 -28.96 2.77 -10.94
C GLU A 668 -29.49 4.21 -11.02
N GLU A 669 -29.79 4.85 -9.88
CA GLU A 669 -30.19 6.25 -9.79
C GLU A 669 -29.00 7.22 -9.94
N LEU A 670 -27.82 6.90 -9.38
CA LEU A 670 -26.61 7.73 -9.51
C LEU A 670 -26.06 7.72 -10.93
N GLU A 671 -26.17 6.59 -11.62
CA GLU A 671 -25.74 6.46 -13.02
C GLU A 671 -26.49 7.41 -13.97
N LYS A 672 -27.68 7.88 -13.56
CA LYS A 672 -28.49 8.82 -14.35
C LYS A 672 -27.92 10.23 -14.34
N TRP A 673 -27.07 10.58 -13.38
CA TRP A 673 -26.58 11.94 -13.14
C TRP A 673 -25.08 12.05 -13.40
N ILE A 674 -24.68 13.18 -13.98
CA ILE A 674 -23.28 13.52 -14.22
C ILE A 674 -23.01 14.95 -13.79
N ILE A 675 -21.88 15.14 -13.12
CA ILE A 675 -21.43 16.44 -12.63
C ILE A 675 -20.45 16.98 -13.66
N LEU A 676 -20.89 18.02 -14.35
CA LEU A 676 -20.14 18.68 -15.42
C LEU A 676 -18.95 19.48 -14.91
N ASP A 677 -18.95 19.89 -13.64
CA ASP A 677 -17.84 20.63 -13.03
C ASP A 677 -17.44 20.01 -11.68
N PRO A 678 -16.29 19.32 -11.63
CA PRO A 678 -15.70 18.76 -10.41
C PRO A 678 -15.62 19.70 -9.21
N SER A 679 -15.49 21.01 -9.43
CA SER A 679 -15.40 22.01 -8.35
C SER A 679 -16.65 22.04 -7.47
N VAL A 680 -17.80 21.59 -7.99
CA VAL A 680 -19.06 21.48 -7.23
C VAL A 680 -18.95 20.48 -6.09
N VAL A 681 -18.41 19.28 -6.36
CA VAL A 681 -18.19 18.26 -5.32
C VAL A 681 -17.20 18.77 -4.29
N LEU A 682 -16.17 19.46 -4.76
CA LEU A 682 -15.12 20.00 -3.91
C LEU A 682 -15.62 21.10 -2.97
N ASP A 683 -16.52 21.95 -3.42
CA ASP A 683 -17.18 22.95 -2.57
C ASP A 683 -18.01 22.27 -1.46
N LEU A 684 -18.75 21.21 -1.80
CA LEU A 684 -19.54 20.42 -0.84
C LEU A 684 -18.64 19.71 0.19
N VAL A 685 -17.57 19.06 -0.26
CA VAL A 685 -16.55 18.42 0.60
C VAL A 685 -15.88 19.45 1.51
N ARG A 686 -15.57 20.64 0.98
CA ARG A 686 -14.94 21.73 1.75
C ARG A 686 -15.83 22.18 2.91
N GLU A 687 -17.12 22.41 2.65
CA GLU A 687 -18.08 22.79 3.70
C GLU A 687 -18.17 21.72 4.79
N VAL A 688 -18.04 20.44 4.43
CA VAL A 688 -18.06 19.33 5.40
C VAL A 688 -16.77 19.21 6.21
N ILE A 689 -15.58 19.49 5.65
CA ILE A 689 -14.28 19.15 6.28
C ILE A 689 -13.54 20.37 6.86
N ASN A 690 -13.67 21.54 6.26
CA ASN A 690 -12.88 22.72 6.60
C ASN A 690 -13.69 23.83 7.31
N HIS A 691 -14.85 23.49 7.86
CA HIS A 691 -15.68 24.48 8.54
C HIS A 691 -14.98 25.03 9.80
N LYS A 692 -15.13 26.33 10.08
CA LYS A 692 -14.46 27.01 11.21
C LYS A 692 -15.15 26.72 12.55
N TYR A 693 -15.21 25.46 12.96
CA TYR A 693 -15.89 25.03 14.19
C TYR A 693 -15.28 25.61 15.49
N LYS A 694 -14.07 26.17 15.46
CA LYS A 694 -13.40 26.73 16.65
C LYS A 694 -13.88 28.14 17.03
N GLU A 695 -14.55 28.84 16.11
CA GLU A 695 -14.97 30.23 16.30
C GLU A 695 -16.47 30.36 16.66
N GLU A 696 -17.25 29.26 16.58
CA GLU A 696 -18.71 29.28 16.77
C GLU A 696 -19.16 28.70 18.12
N VAL A 697 -20.09 29.39 18.79
CA VAL A 697 -20.52 29.12 20.19
C VAL A 697 -21.72 28.17 20.28
N ASP A 698 -22.34 27.82 19.14
CA ASP A 698 -23.56 27.04 19.04
C ASP A 698 -23.37 25.57 19.50
N GLU A 699 -24.36 25.05 20.21
CA GLU A 699 -24.40 23.73 20.81
C GLU A 699 -24.29 22.60 19.77
N GLN A 700 -24.80 22.80 18.55
CA GLN A 700 -24.68 21.83 17.45
C GLN A 700 -23.21 21.68 16.99
N TYR A 701 -22.42 22.75 17.04
CA TYR A 701 -20.98 22.71 16.71
C TYR A 701 -20.11 22.14 17.84
N LYS A 702 -20.60 22.20 19.09
CA LYS A 702 -19.95 21.48 20.20
C LYS A 702 -19.99 19.97 19.98
N VAL A 703 -21.09 19.42 19.47
CA VAL A 703 -21.20 17.99 19.13
C VAL A 703 -20.22 17.60 18.01
N LEU A 704 -20.12 18.43 16.97
CA LEU A 704 -19.16 18.23 15.87
C LEU A 704 -17.70 18.25 16.35
N SER A 705 -17.35 19.24 17.18
CA SER A 705 -15.99 19.39 17.71
C SER A 705 -15.60 18.33 18.75
N GLN A 706 -16.56 17.76 19.47
CA GLN A 706 -16.31 16.72 20.49
C GLN A 706 -16.31 15.30 19.90
N ASN A 707 -17.27 14.97 19.03
CA ASN A 707 -17.50 13.59 18.60
C ASN A 707 -17.21 13.35 17.11
N GLY A 708 -16.94 14.40 16.33
CA GLY A 708 -16.80 14.33 14.87
C GLY A 708 -18.12 14.06 14.14
N ILE A 709 -19.27 14.20 14.80
CA ILE A 709 -20.59 13.97 14.21
C ILE A 709 -21.15 15.30 13.71
N LEU A 710 -21.48 15.36 12.43
CA LEU A 710 -22.16 16.46 11.77
C LEU A 710 -23.66 16.14 11.66
N PRO A 711 -24.52 16.79 12.48
CA PRO A 711 -25.95 16.57 12.41
C PRO A 711 -26.51 16.92 11.04
N HIS A 712 -27.49 16.17 10.55
CA HIS A 712 -28.12 16.47 9.26
C HIS A 712 -28.75 17.87 9.25
N SER A 713 -29.37 18.29 10.36
CA SER A 713 -29.91 19.65 10.50
C SER A 713 -28.87 20.73 10.28
N LEU A 714 -27.64 20.50 10.77
CA LEU A 714 -26.53 21.43 10.64
C LEU A 714 -25.97 21.43 9.21
N LEU A 715 -25.81 20.25 8.61
CA LEU A 715 -25.41 20.10 7.21
C LEU A 715 -26.32 20.89 6.27
N MET A 716 -27.63 20.87 6.50
CA MET A 716 -28.62 21.59 5.70
C MET A 716 -28.58 23.12 5.87
N THR A 717 -27.82 23.65 6.84
CA THR A 717 -27.57 25.09 6.95
C THR A 717 -26.47 25.56 5.99
N PHE A 718 -25.65 24.64 5.49
CA PHE A 718 -24.51 24.99 4.64
C PHE A 718 -24.99 25.45 3.24
N PRO A 719 -24.45 26.53 2.68
CA PRO A 719 -24.96 27.13 1.45
C PRO A 719 -25.03 26.16 0.27
N SER A 720 -23.97 25.37 0.05
CA SER A 720 -23.91 24.45 -1.09
C SER A 720 -24.84 23.25 -0.91
N TRP A 721 -24.95 22.73 0.32
CA TRP A 721 -25.87 21.62 0.65
C TRP A 721 -27.34 22.01 0.60
N LYS A 722 -27.67 23.24 1.03
CA LYS A 722 -29.01 23.80 0.90
C LYS A 722 -29.41 23.93 -0.57
N SER A 723 -28.49 24.41 -1.41
CA SER A 723 -28.74 24.50 -2.85
C SER A 723 -28.86 23.14 -3.53
N LEU A 724 -28.04 22.16 -3.12
CA LEU A 724 -28.11 20.79 -3.60
C LEU A 724 -29.47 20.15 -3.33
N ALA A 725 -30.07 20.39 -2.18
CA ALA A 725 -31.40 19.88 -1.83
C ALA A 725 -32.54 20.42 -2.71
N ALA A 726 -32.33 21.58 -3.34
CA ALA A 726 -33.31 22.18 -4.24
C ALA A 726 -33.21 21.67 -5.69
N VAL A 727 -32.12 20.97 -6.05
CA VAL A 727 -31.94 20.36 -7.38
C VAL A 727 -32.95 19.22 -7.59
N GLU A 728 -32.97 18.26 -6.67
CA GLU A 728 -33.93 17.15 -6.60
C GLU A 728 -33.89 16.53 -5.20
N ASP A 729 -35.03 16.02 -4.70
CA ASP A 729 -35.20 15.53 -3.32
C ASP A 729 -34.16 14.49 -2.88
N LYS A 730 -33.65 13.68 -3.81
CA LYS A 730 -32.68 12.61 -3.52
C LYS A 730 -31.21 13.05 -3.59
N MET A 731 -30.90 14.26 -4.09
CA MET A 731 -29.52 14.66 -4.38
C MET A 731 -28.64 14.72 -3.13
N VAL A 732 -29.17 15.16 -1.99
CA VAL A 732 -28.45 15.16 -0.71
C VAL A 732 -28.10 13.74 -0.27
N HIS A 733 -29.03 12.79 -0.44
CA HIS A 733 -28.81 11.39 -0.13
C HIS A 733 -27.69 10.80 -1.00
N LEU A 734 -27.76 11.03 -2.32
CA LEU A 734 -26.77 10.57 -3.28
C LEU A 734 -25.37 11.12 -2.98
N PHE A 735 -25.27 12.41 -2.62
CA PHE A 735 -23.98 13.01 -2.26
C PHE A 735 -23.45 12.54 -0.90
N LYS A 736 -24.30 12.25 0.08
CA LYS A 736 -23.85 11.61 1.33
C LYS A 736 -23.28 10.20 1.06
N GLN A 737 -23.95 9.40 0.22
CA GLN A 737 -23.43 8.09 -0.21
C GLN A 737 -22.10 8.23 -0.94
N LEU A 738 -21.97 9.23 -1.82
CA LEU A 738 -20.71 9.54 -2.49
C LEU A 738 -19.60 9.81 -1.48
N LEU A 739 -19.80 10.74 -0.56
CA LEU A 739 -18.80 11.05 0.46
C LEU A 739 -18.43 9.83 1.31
N HIS A 740 -19.39 8.93 1.55
CA HIS A 740 -19.17 7.68 2.27
C HIS A 740 -18.31 6.70 1.48
N ARG A 741 -18.58 6.48 0.18
CA ARG A 741 -17.73 5.65 -0.69
C ARG A 741 -16.33 6.23 -0.90
N LEU A 742 -16.19 7.55 -0.85
CA LEU A 742 -14.89 8.23 -0.88
C LEU A 742 -14.13 8.14 0.46
N ASN A 743 -14.66 7.38 1.42
CA ASN A 743 -14.13 7.21 2.77
C ASN A 743 -13.99 8.53 3.56
N LEU A 744 -14.88 9.50 3.30
CA LEU A 744 -14.82 10.83 3.94
C LEU A 744 -15.80 10.98 5.09
N VAL A 745 -16.97 10.35 4.97
CA VAL A 745 -18.05 10.44 5.97
C VAL A 745 -18.72 9.07 6.19
N TYR A 746 -19.43 8.90 7.29
CA TYR A 746 -20.21 7.68 7.53
C TYR A 746 -21.56 7.98 8.17
N PRO A 747 -22.66 7.30 7.77
CA PRO A 747 -23.91 7.42 8.50
C PRO A 747 -23.74 6.93 9.95
N VAL A 748 -24.18 7.75 10.91
CA VAL A 748 -24.18 7.37 12.32
C VAL A 748 -25.32 6.38 12.63
N ASN A 749 -26.42 6.47 11.88
CA ASN A 749 -27.64 5.65 12.03
C ASN A 749 -27.79 4.66 10.86
N ASP A 750 -28.88 3.88 10.86
CA ASP A 750 -29.25 2.87 9.84
C ASP A 750 -28.90 3.28 8.40
N MET A 751 -28.17 2.41 7.69
CA MET A 751 -27.71 2.63 6.31
C MET A 751 -28.90 2.79 5.35
N GLU A 752 -30.06 2.20 5.66
CA GLU A 752 -31.29 2.33 4.85
C GLU A 752 -31.89 3.75 4.90
N ALA A 753 -31.47 4.60 5.85
CA ALA A 753 -31.97 5.98 6.05
C ALA A 753 -30.86 7.05 6.06
N ILE A 754 -29.84 6.89 5.21
CA ILE A 754 -28.71 7.85 5.09
C ILE A 754 -29.16 9.26 4.69
N ASP A 755 -30.34 9.42 4.08
CA ASP A 755 -30.93 10.71 3.71
C ASP A 755 -31.03 11.66 4.91
N LYS A 756 -31.53 11.15 6.04
CA LYS A 756 -31.73 11.91 7.29
C LYS A 756 -30.70 11.59 8.37
N ALA A 757 -29.82 10.63 8.14
CA ALA A 757 -28.78 10.28 9.08
C ALA A 757 -27.78 11.43 9.27
N ASP A 758 -27.39 11.61 10.53
CA ASP A 758 -26.19 12.38 10.89
C ASP A 758 -24.97 11.68 10.32
N ILE A 759 -23.95 12.46 9.95
CA ILE A 759 -22.73 11.92 9.33
C ILE A 759 -21.53 12.09 10.25
N LEU A 760 -20.81 11.00 10.49
CA LEU A 760 -19.50 11.04 11.11
C LEU A 760 -18.50 11.57 10.08
N VAL A 761 -17.67 12.53 10.49
CA VAL A 761 -16.58 13.11 9.70
C VAL A 761 -15.29 12.94 10.49
N PRO A 762 -14.58 11.80 10.31
CA PRO A 762 -13.41 11.41 11.12
C PRO A 762 -12.26 12.41 11.10
N MET A 763 -12.14 13.21 10.04
CA MET A 763 -11.13 14.28 9.91
C MET A 763 -11.20 15.34 11.02
N TYR A 764 -12.33 15.49 11.72
CA TYR A 764 -12.46 16.40 12.85
C TYR A 764 -11.83 15.88 14.15
N TRP A 765 -11.42 14.62 14.22
CA TRP A 765 -10.73 14.04 15.38
C TRP A 765 -9.29 14.54 15.56
N LYS A 766 -8.96 15.77 15.10
CA LYS A 766 -7.61 16.35 15.07
C LYS A 766 -6.82 16.01 16.34
N THR A 767 -5.90 15.08 16.17
CA THR A 767 -4.97 14.58 17.17
C THR A 767 -3.94 15.66 17.49
N ARG A 768 -4.04 16.31 18.65
CA ARG A 768 -2.90 16.82 19.43
C ARG A 768 -3.30 16.95 20.91
N GLU A 769 -3.34 15.84 21.64
CA GLU A 769 -2.87 15.92 23.01
C GLU A 769 -1.36 16.18 22.93
N THR A 770 -0.87 17.22 23.60
CA THR A 770 0.56 17.33 23.86
C THR A 770 0.99 16.02 24.55
N PRO A 771 2.05 15.34 24.10
CA PRO A 771 2.52 14.15 24.78
C PRO A 771 2.79 14.57 26.23
N LYS A 772 2.00 14.03 27.17
CA LYS A 772 2.37 14.13 28.58
C LYS A 772 3.77 13.53 28.67
N ALA A 773 4.65 14.24 29.37
CA ALA A 773 6.10 14.02 29.39
C ALA A 773 6.57 12.65 29.92
N ASP A 774 5.66 11.69 30.14
CA ASP A 774 5.93 10.36 30.66
C ASP A 774 5.24 9.28 29.81
N LEU A 775 5.62 9.17 28.54
CA LEU A 775 5.30 7.98 27.74
C LEU A 775 6.24 6.85 28.20
N LYS A 776 5.79 5.94 29.07
CA LYS A 776 6.39 4.59 29.15
C LYS A 776 6.09 3.84 27.85
N LEU A 777 6.94 2.90 27.43
CA LEU A 777 6.68 2.09 26.22
C LEU A 777 5.29 1.43 26.34
N LEU A 778 4.47 1.48 25.28
CA LEU A 778 3.14 0.85 25.25
C LEU A 778 3.21 -0.65 25.60
N ALA A 779 4.32 -1.32 25.28
CA ALA A 779 4.63 -2.71 25.65
C ALA A 779 4.66 -2.99 27.18
N THR A 780 4.60 -1.96 28.04
CA THR A 780 4.67 -2.11 29.52
C THR A 780 3.41 -1.65 30.24
N GLN A 781 2.33 -1.30 29.52
CA GLN A 781 1.07 -0.85 30.10
C GLN A 781 -0.07 -1.81 29.73
N LYS A 782 -0.94 -2.15 30.69
CA LYS A 782 -2.21 -2.83 30.40
C LYS A 782 -2.99 -1.99 29.38
N THR A 783 -3.33 -2.61 28.26
CA THR A 783 -4.09 -2.01 27.15
C THR A 783 -5.51 -1.58 27.56
N ILE A 784 -6.23 -0.85 26.70
CA ILE A 784 -7.56 -0.31 27.06
C ILE A 784 -8.54 -1.46 27.37
N LEU A 785 -8.52 -2.52 26.55
CA LEU A 785 -9.45 -3.64 26.72
C LEU A 785 -9.06 -4.60 27.84
N THR A 786 -7.77 -4.79 28.10
CA THR A 786 -7.30 -5.62 29.23
C THR A 786 -7.65 -4.98 30.58
N GLN A 787 -7.71 -3.64 30.66
CA GLN A 787 -8.21 -2.92 31.85
C GLN A 787 -9.72 -3.09 32.06
N ASP A 788 -10.50 -3.11 30.97
CA ASP A 788 -11.97 -3.14 31.03
C ASP A 788 -12.55 -4.55 31.29
N PHE A 789 -11.91 -5.63 30.80
CA PHE A 789 -12.45 -7.00 30.88
C PHE A 789 -11.67 -7.97 31.79
N GLY A 790 -10.45 -7.65 32.22
CA GLY A 790 -9.61 -8.53 33.03
C GLY A 790 -9.41 -9.92 32.38
N ASP A 791 -9.35 -10.99 33.18
CA ASP A 791 -9.09 -12.38 32.72
C ASP A 791 -10.30 -13.06 32.04
N SER A 792 -11.44 -12.38 31.92
CA SER A 792 -12.69 -13.00 31.49
C SER A 792 -12.86 -13.10 29.96
N TRP A 793 -12.19 -12.24 29.21
CA TRP A 793 -12.24 -12.16 27.75
C TRP A 793 -10.82 -12.23 27.19
N HIS A 794 -10.65 -12.87 26.04
CA HIS A 794 -9.37 -12.94 25.34
C HIS A 794 -9.16 -11.68 24.53
N VAL A 795 -7.99 -11.05 24.63
CA VAL A 795 -7.62 -9.83 23.90
C VAL A 795 -6.50 -10.16 22.90
N ALA A 796 -6.74 -9.91 21.62
CA ALA A 796 -5.73 -9.92 20.56
C ALA A 796 -5.28 -8.48 20.28
N THR A 797 -3.99 -8.26 20.07
CA THR A 797 -3.45 -6.92 19.81
C THR A 797 -2.49 -6.90 18.63
N TRP A 798 -2.73 -6.00 17.68
CA TRP A 798 -1.96 -5.82 16.46
C TRP A 798 -1.51 -4.37 16.33
N ARG A 799 -0.27 -4.11 15.90
CA ARG A 799 0.27 -2.77 15.75
C ARG A 799 0.89 -2.55 14.38
N TYR A 800 0.57 -1.43 13.76
CA TYR A 800 1.22 -0.91 12.58
C TYR A 800 2.12 0.26 12.92
N TRP A 801 3.32 0.26 12.35
CA TRP A 801 4.25 1.37 12.38
C TRP A 801 4.27 2.05 11.02
N LEU A 802 3.78 3.29 10.94
CA LEU A 802 3.56 4.00 9.68
C LEU A 802 4.28 5.35 9.64
N PRO A 803 4.78 5.79 8.47
CA PRO A 803 5.40 7.10 8.33
C PRO A 803 4.45 8.23 8.76
N ILE A 804 4.96 9.18 9.56
CA ILE A 804 4.16 10.30 10.11
C ILE A 804 3.48 11.15 9.04
N VAL A 805 4.00 11.14 7.81
CA VAL A 805 3.48 11.91 6.67
C VAL A 805 2.09 11.43 6.24
N VAL A 806 1.82 10.12 6.33
CA VAL A 806 0.61 9.47 5.83
C VAL A 806 -0.24 8.82 6.92
N SER A 807 0.32 8.57 8.11
CA SER A 807 -0.36 7.82 9.18
C SER A 807 -1.76 8.33 9.53
N ASP A 808 -1.98 9.66 9.59
CA ASP A 808 -3.31 10.17 9.97
C ASP A 808 -4.34 9.91 8.87
N ALA A 809 -3.92 9.99 7.60
CA ALA A 809 -4.80 9.75 6.46
C ALA A 809 -5.15 8.26 6.37
N ILE A 810 -4.17 7.39 6.62
CA ILE A 810 -4.38 5.94 6.69
C ILE A 810 -5.29 5.60 7.88
N PHE A 811 -5.04 6.16 9.06
CA PHE A 811 -5.89 5.94 10.24
C PHE A 811 -7.34 6.35 9.98
N VAL A 812 -7.56 7.52 9.38
CA VAL A 812 -8.91 7.98 9.03
C VAL A 812 -9.58 7.02 8.04
N ASN A 813 -8.92 6.67 6.94
CA ASN A 813 -9.47 5.72 5.96
C ASN A 813 -9.76 4.36 6.60
N PHE A 814 -8.89 3.92 7.51
CA PHE A 814 -9.00 2.65 8.19
C PHE A 814 -10.18 2.60 9.16
N VAL A 815 -10.34 3.62 10.01
CA VAL A 815 -11.49 3.71 10.93
C VAL A 815 -12.80 3.78 10.14
N VAL A 816 -12.81 4.52 9.04
CA VAL A 816 -13.95 4.62 8.13
C VAL A 816 -14.33 3.24 7.61
N LYS A 817 -13.38 2.51 7.04
CA LYS A 817 -13.63 1.17 6.48
C LYS A 817 -14.07 0.15 7.52
N CYS A 818 -13.58 0.29 8.76
CA CYS A 818 -13.94 -0.59 9.87
C CYS A 818 -15.25 -0.20 10.58
N TYR A 819 -15.91 0.87 10.15
CA TYR A 819 -17.10 1.36 10.84
C TYR A 819 -18.29 0.42 10.66
N ARG A 820 -18.90 -0.02 11.78
CA ARG A 820 -20.13 -0.83 11.79
C ARG A 820 -21.31 -0.04 12.42
N PRO A 821 -22.56 -0.15 11.91
CA PRO A 821 -23.69 0.67 12.33
C PRO A 821 -24.12 0.57 13.82
N PHE A 822 -23.72 -0.48 14.55
CA PHE A 822 -24.20 -0.77 15.91
C PHE A 822 -23.19 -0.51 17.04
N VAL A 823 -22.21 0.35 16.75
CA VAL A 823 -21.03 0.57 17.58
C VAL A 823 -21.21 1.71 18.60
N HIS A 824 -20.88 1.45 19.87
CA HIS A 824 -20.81 2.49 20.91
C HIS A 824 -19.50 3.28 20.81
N ARG A 825 -19.59 4.62 20.81
CA ARG A 825 -18.43 5.53 20.72
C ARG A 825 -18.15 6.23 22.04
N SER A 826 -16.88 6.33 22.43
CA SER A 826 -16.41 7.14 23.56
C SER A 826 -15.34 8.14 23.09
N ALA A 827 -15.71 9.41 22.97
CA ALA A 827 -14.87 10.48 22.40
C ALA A 827 -13.85 11.08 23.39
N ARG A 828 -13.39 10.31 24.39
CA ARG A 828 -12.59 10.86 25.49
C ARG A 828 -11.06 10.69 25.31
N ARG A 829 -10.59 9.91 24.32
CA ARG A 829 -9.17 9.80 23.91
C ARG A 829 -9.11 9.49 22.40
N ALA A 830 -7.95 9.66 21.76
CA ALA A 830 -7.74 9.47 20.32
C ALA A 830 -7.82 7.98 19.86
N TYR A 831 -8.94 7.31 20.14
CA TYR A 831 -9.18 5.94 19.71
C TYR A 831 -10.61 5.76 19.17
N PHE A 832 -10.76 4.86 18.22
CA PHE A 832 -12.03 4.33 17.72
C PHE A 832 -12.38 3.06 18.51
N GLU A 833 -13.65 2.86 18.83
CA GLU A 833 -14.13 1.64 19.47
C GLU A 833 -15.22 1.05 18.59
N SER A 834 -15.23 -0.27 18.40
CA SER A 834 -16.26 -1.05 17.72
C SER A 834 -16.71 -2.19 18.63
N SER A 835 -18.00 -2.40 18.86
CA SER A 835 -18.44 -3.50 19.72
C SER A 835 -19.79 -4.09 19.29
N VAL A 836 -19.91 -5.40 19.47
CA VAL A 836 -21.17 -6.13 19.37
C VAL A 836 -21.43 -6.80 20.72
N ARG A 837 -22.59 -6.52 21.30
CA ARG A 837 -22.92 -6.97 22.68
C ARG A 837 -22.78 -8.48 22.80
N ARG A 838 -21.92 -8.91 23.75
CA ARG A 838 -21.63 -10.33 24.09
C ARG A 838 -20.86 -11.11 23.01
N GLU A 839 -20.42 -10.47 21.93
CA GLU A 839 -19.66 -11.14 20.86
C GLU A 839 -18.21 -10.66 20.83
N PHE A 840 -17.97 -9.36 20.67
CA PHE A 840 -16.62 -8.79 20.72
C PHE A 840 -16.63 -7.28 21.02
N ARG A 841 -15.47 -6.76 21.39
CA ARG A 841 -15.18 -5.32 21.49
C ARG A 841 -13.79 -5.06 20.96
N ALA A 842 -13.65 -4.13 20.03
CA ALA A 842 -12.41 -3.74 19.40
C ALA A 842 -12.12 -2.26 19.64
N VAL A 843 -10.84 -1.92 19.79
CA VAL A 843 -10.35 -0.55 19.98
C VAL A 843 -9.20 -0.30 19.02
N VAL A 844 -9.24 0.79 18.26
CA VAL A 844 -8.16 1.23 17.38
C VAL A 844 -7.62 2.56 17.88
N ASN A 845 -6.36 2.61 18.29
CA ASN A 845 -5.71 3.78 18.85
C ASN A 845 -4.62 4.31 17.91
N HIS A 846 -4.56 5.63 17.75
CA HIS A 846 -3.53 6.31 16.96
C HIS A 846 -2.66 7.16 17.88
N SER A 847 -1.36 6.88 17.92
CA SER A 847 -0.44 7.58 18.80
C SER A 847 0.87 7.95 18.11
N ALA A 848 1.46 9.07 18.54
CA ALA A 848 2.76 9.49 18.05
C ALA A 848 3.88 8.72 18.75
N ASN A 849 4.81 8.15 17.99
CA ASN A 849 5.95 7.45 18.56
C ASN A 849 6.97 8.47 19.14
N LYS A 850 7.73 8.05 20.16
CA LYS A 850 8.79 8.85 20.81
C LYS A 850 9.85 9.37 19.85
N THR A 851 10.10 8.65 18.75
CA THR A 851 11.08 9.03 17.72
C THR A 851 10.62 10.18 16.84
N GLY A 852 9.32 10.50 16.80
CA GLY A 852 8.75 11.58 16.00
C GLY A 852 8.75 11.37 14.47
N GLN A 853 9.29 10.25 13.98
CA GLN A 853 9.38 9.93 12.55
C GLN A 853 8.19 9.10 12.03
N TYR A 854 7.53 8.39 12.93
CA TYR A 854 6.45 7.46 12.63
C TYR A 854 5.35 7.54 13.69
N ASN A 855 4.16 7.10 13.33
CA ASN A 855 3.05 6.95 14.26
C ASN A 855 2.61 5.50 14.33
N ASP A 856 2.09 5.12 15.50
CA ASP A 856 1.63 3.78 15.79
C ASP A 856 0.10 3.76 15.64
N ILE A 857 -0.41 2.78 14.88
CA ILE A 857 -1.83 2.40 14.90
C ILE A 857 -1.93 1.06 15.62
N LEU A 858 -2.52 1.06 16.80
CA LEU A 858 -2.75 -0.12 17.64
C LEU A 858 -4.20 -0.57 17.49
N ILE A 859 -4.43 -1.84 17.17
CA ILE A 859 -5.73 -2.48 17.08
C ILE A 859 -5.79 -3.51 18.20
N GLU A 860 -6.79 -3.42 19.05
CA GLU A 860 -7.08 -4.37 20.12
C GLU A 860 -8.45 -4.99 19.85
N VAL A 861 -8.61 -6.30 20.03
CA VAL A 861 -9.89 -7.00 19.88
C VAL A 861 -10.08 -7.96 21.04
N ALA A 862 -11.11 -7.72 21.85
CA ALA A 862 -11.52 -8.57 22.96
C ALA A 862 -12.76 -9.40 22.59
N ALA A 863 -12.74 -10.71 22.86
CA ALA A 863 -13.88 -11.60 22.65
C ALA A 863 -13.96 -12.72 23.72
N PRO A 864 -15.11 -13.41 23.90
CA PRO A 864 -15.25 -14.53 24.83
C PRO A 864 -14.33 -15.73 24.56
N THR A 865 -13.83 -15.89 23.33
CA THR A 865 -12.87 -16.95 22.98
C THR A 865 -11.73 -16.38 22.15
N GLU A 866 -10.54 -16.96 22.31
CA GLU A 866 -9.33 -16.60 21.56
C GLU A 866 -9.55 -16.70 20.04
N LYS A 867 -10.18 -17.78 19.57
CA LYS A 867 -10.50 -18.00 18.15
C LYS A 867 -11.38 -16.87 17.60
N LEU A 868 -12.34 -16.39 18.37
CA LEU A 868 -13.23 -15.29 17.97
C LEU A 868 -12.51 -13.93 17.97
N ALA A 869 -11.61 -13.69 18.93
CA ALA A 869 -10.81 -12.47 18.98
C ALA A 869 -9.92 -12.33 17.72
N TRP A 870 -9.25 -13.42 17.33
CA TRP A 870 -8.41 -13.43 16.12
C TRP A 870 -9.18 -13.46 14.81
N ALA A 871 -10.32 -14.13 14.78
CA ALA A 871 -11.27 -14.07 13.68
C ALA A 871 -11.69 -12.61 13.38
N GLU A 872 -12.05 -11.85 14.40
CA GLU A 872 -12.39 -10.43 14.23
C GLU A 872 -11.14 -9.57 13.95
N MET A 873 -9.98 -9.85 14.57
CA MET A 873 -8.72 -9.16 14.24
C MET A 873 -8.37 -9.28 12.76
N MET A 874 -8.61 -10.45 12.16
CA MET A 874 -8.36 -10.70 10.74
C MET A 874 -9.07 -9.71 9.83
N TYR A 875 -10.30 -9.33 10.19
CA TYR A 875 -11.09 -8.35 9.45
C TYR A 875 -10.40 -6.98 9.44
N PHE A 876 -10.00 -6.50 10.61
CA PHE A 876 -9.27 -5.24 10.75
C PHE A 876 -7.93 -5.27 10.01
N VAL A 877 -7.16 -6.35 10.11
CA VAL A 877 -5.88 -6.48 9.39
C VAL A 877 -6.12 -6.48 7.89
N THR A 878 -7.06 -7.29 7.38
CA THR A 878 -7.37 -7.37 5.94
C THR A 878 -7.83 -6.02 5.38
N ASP A 879 -8.68 -5.29 6.11
CA ASP A 879 -9.16 -3.99 5.67
C ASP A 879 -8.04 -2.95 5.60
N MET A 880 -7.12 -2.99 6.57
CA MET A 880 -5.92 -2.16 6.60
C MET A 880 -4.97 -2.50 5.45
N GLU A 881 -4.66 -3.77 5.22
CA GLU A 881 -3.77 -4.20 4.12
C GLU A 881 -4.33 -3.78 2.76
N LYS A 882 -5.63 -3.97 2.53
CA LYS A 882 -6.31 -3.48 1.31
C LYS A 882 -6.20 -1.96 1.14
N ILE A 883 -6.21 -1.18 2.22
CA ILE A 883 -6.01 0.28 2.14
C ILE A 883 -4.56 0.59 1.76
N LEU A 884 -3.60 -0.08 2.40
CA LEU A 884 -2.18 0.13 2.14
C LEU A 884 -1.82 -0.24 0.69
N GLU A 885 -2.35 -1.36 0.19
CA GLU A 885 -2.08 -1.84 -1.16
C GLU A 885 -2.72 -0.97 -2.25
N LYS A 886 -4.01 -0.66 -2.09
CA LYS A 886 -4.78 0.08 -3.11
C LYS A 886 -4.52 1.57 -3.10
N ASP A 887 -4.54 2.20 -1.93
CA ASP A 887 -4.50 3.67 -1.82
C ASP A 887 -3.07 4.22 -1.66
N TYR A 888 -2.13 3.36 -1.26
CA TYR A 888 -0.73 3.73 -0.98
C TYR A 888 0.29 2.73 -1.55
N PRO A 889 0.27 2.45 -2.87
CA PRO A 889 1.18 1.49 -3.51
C PRO A 889 2.67 1.85 -3.35
N GLY A 890 3.03 3.09 -3.02
CA GLY A 890 4.42 3.43 -2.69
C GLY A 890 4.89 2.91 -1.31
N LEU A 891 3.98 2.34 -0.50
CA LEU A 891 4.28 1.68 0.78
C LEU A 891 4.47 0.15 0.67
N THR A 892 4.15 -0.49 -0.46
CA THR A 892 3.96 -1.96 -0.57
C THR A 892 5.24 -2.79 -0.71
N LYS A 893 6.23 -2.55 0.17
CA LYS A 893 7.21 -3.56 0.58
C LYS A 893 7.30 -3.67 2.11
N HIS A 894 7.57 -4.88 2.58
CA HIS A 894 7.68 -5.29 3.99
C HIS A 894 8.61 -4.41 4.86
N ALA A 895 9.48 -3.57 4.28
CA ALA A 895 10.51 -2.80 4.99
C ALA A 895 10.00 -1.55 5.76
N ARG A 896 8.88 -0.91 5.36
CA ARG A 896 8.44 0.38 5.96
C ARG A 896 7.13 0.35 6.71
N VAL A 897 6.24 -0.57 6.39
CA VAL A 897 5.10 -0.88 7.25
C VAL A 897 5.54 -2.01 8.16
N LYS A 898 6.04 -1.67 9.36
CA LYS A 898 6.36 -2.70 10.35
C LYS A 898 5.07 -3.11 11.04
N ARG A 899 4.81 -4.41 11.06
CA ARG A 899 3.62 -5.02 11.65
C ARG A 899 4.09 -5.78 12.87
N PHE A 900 3.41 -5.58 13.98
CA PHE A 900 3.75 -6.26 15.22
C PHE A 900 2.52 -6.91 15.81
N ILE A 901 2.74 -8.07 16.42
CA ILE A 901 1.81 -8.58 17.43
C ILE A 901 2.34 -8.09 18.78
N VAL A 902 1.44 -7.54 19.60
CA VAL A 902 1.80 -6.95 20.89
C VAL A 902 1.25 -7.84 21.99
N ASP A 903 2.12 -8.23 22.93
CA ASP A 903 1.76 -8.97 24.14
C ASP A 903 2.35 -8.29 25.40
N ASP A 904 1.96 -8.73 26.59
CA ASP A 904 2.40 -8.25 27.92
C ASP A 904 3.92 -8.46 28.14
N GLY A 905 4.76 -7.77 27.38
CA GLY A 905 6.20 -7.70 27.60
C GLY A 905 7.06 -7.44 26.37
N GLU A 906 6.65 -7.84 25.16
CA GLU A 906 7.47 -7.74 23.94
C GLU A 906 6.64 -7.47 22.67
N ASP A 907 7.16 -6.61 21.79
CA ASP A 907 6.61 -6.41 20.45
C ASP A 907 7.30 -7.37 19.49
N ARG A 908 6.57 -8.30 18.86
CA ARG A 908 7.16 -9.23 17.88
C ARG A 908 6.82 -8.84 16.45
N GLY A 909 7.84 -8.70 15.60
CA GLY A 909 7.67 -8.38 14.18
C GLY A 909 6.97 -9.52 13.45
N VAL A 910 5.90 -9.20 12.72
CA VAL A 910 5.14 -10.20 11.92
C VAL A 910 6.00 -10.75 10.79
N ASN A 911 6.87 -9.93 10.18
CA ASN A 911 7.78 -10.42 9.15
C ASN A 911 8.78 -11.42 9.77
N ASP A 912 9.36 -11.09 10.92
CA ASP A 912 10.28 -11.98 11.66
C ASP A 912 9.61 -13.33 11.99
N LEU A 913 8.34 -13.31 12.42
CA LEU A 913 7.52 -14.51 12.68
C LEU A 913 7.16 -15.31 11.41
N MET A 914 7.21 -14.68 10.23
CA MET A 914 6.91 -15.30 8.94
C MET A 914 8.17 -15.82 8.25
N GLU A 915 9.32 -15.18 8.49
CA GLU A 915 10.64 -15.61 8.02
C GLU A 915 11.17 -16.82 8.82
N ASN A 916 10.67 -17.03 10.04
CA ASN A 916 10.95 -18.21 10.88
C ASN A 916 9.65 -18.85 11.42
N PRO A 917 9.04 -19.78 10.67
CA PRO A 917 7.79 -20.45 11.03
C PRO A 917 7.88 -21.28 12.32
N GLU A 918 9.07 -21.76 12.69
CA GLU A 918 9.34 -22.54 13.90
C GLU A 918 9.36 -21.65 15.16
N ASP A 919 9.85 -20.40 15.09
CA ASP A 919 9.64 -19.41 16.15
C ASP A 919 8.14 -19.18 16.34
N GLY A 920 7.36 -19.07 15.27
CA GLY A 920 5.89 -19.01 15.35
C GLY A 920 5.23 -20.24 16.02
N LYS A 921 5.80 -21.45 15.92
CA LYS A 921 5.32 -22.66 16.61
C LYS A 921 5.80 -22.73 18.07
N ARG A 922 7.04 -22.36 18.37
CA ARG A 922 7.61 -22.30 19.73
C ARG A 922 6.97 -21.20 20.57
N GLN A 923 6.77 -20.02 19.99
CA GLN A 923 6.03 -18.92 20.61
C GLN A 923 4.57 -19.31 20.85
N ARG A 924 3.94 -20.14 20.01
CA ARG A 924 2.60 -20.72 20.31
C ARG A 924 2.62 -21.67 21.50
N ALA A 925 3.67 -22.48 21.66
CA ALA A 925 3.82 -23.36 22.80
C ALA A 925 4.03 -22.58 24.11
N LYS A 926 4.72 -21.43 24.04
CA LYS A 926 4.95 -20.50 25.17
C LYS A 926 3.79 -19.51 25.41
N ALA A 927 3.01 -19.19 24.38
CA ALA A 927 2.02 -18.10 24.37
C ALA A 927 0.73 -18.52 23.63
N ARG A 928 -0.34 -18.78 24.39
CA ARG A 928 -1.68 -19.23 23.93
C ARG A 928 -2.51 -18.11 23.29
N TRP A 929 -1.89 -17.17 22.60
CA TRP A 929 -2.58 -16.07 21.94
C TRP A 929 -2.26 -16.00 20.45
N LEU A 930 -1.39 -16.84 19.88
CA LEU A 930 -1.16 -16.88 18.43
C LEU A 930 -2.20 -17.78 17.74
N PRO A 931 -2.82 -17.35 16.62
CA PRO A 931 -3.76 -18.19 15.86
C PRO A 931 -3.17 -19.57 15.50
N PRO A 932 -3.98 -20.64 15.54
CA PRO A 932 -3.54 -22.00 15.18
C PRO A 932 -2.95 -22.10 13.77
N ASP A 933 -3.43 -21.28 12.82
CA ASP A 933 -2.94 -21.23 11.44
C ASP A 933 -2.42 -19.83 11.10
N PHE A 934 -1.41 -19.34 11.82
CA PHE A 934 -0.87 -17.98 11.65
C PHE A 934 -0.34 -17.68 10.24
N SER A 935 0.38 -18.62 9.61
CA SER A 935 0.85 -18.47 8.22
C SER A 935 -0.32 -18.39 7.23
N TRP A 936 -1.41 -19.14 7.47
CA TRP A 936 -2.62 -19.00 6.69
C TRP A 936 -3.30 -17.65 6.96
N PHE A 937 -3.31 -17.19 8.21
CA PHE A 937 -3.87 -15.90 8.59
C PHE A 937 -3.19 -14.74 7.84
N THR A 938 -1.86 -14.70 7.84
CA THR A 938 -1.08 -13.67 7.15
C THR A 938 -1.18 -13.80 5.63
N GLN A 939 -1.07 -15.02 5.08
CA GLN A 939 -1.27 -15.24 3.64
C GLN A 939 -2.66 -14.81 3.18
N CYS A 940 -3.72 -15.08 3.94
CA CYS A 940 -5.07 -14.61 3.60
C CYS A 940 -5.21 -13.09 3.72
N ALA A 941 -4.63 -12.47 4.76
CA ALA A 941 -4.59 -11.02 4.89
C ALA A 941 -3.83 -10.35 3.73
N TRP A 942 -2.82 -11.04 3.14
CA TRP A 942 -1.96 -10.51 2.08
C TRP A 942 -2.38 -10.88 0.65
N LYS A 943 -3.04 -12.03 0.41
CA LYS A 943 -3.29 -12.53 -0.94
C LYS A 943 -4.72 -12.34 -1.45
N ASN A 944 -5.76 -12.38 -0.60
CA ASN A 944 -7.15 -12.07 -0.98
C ASN A 944 -8.13 -12.24 0.19
N GLY A 945 -8.89 -11.19 0.52
CA GLY A 945 -9.89 -11.19 1.61
C GLY A 945 -11.19 -11.99 1.35
N GLY A 946 -11.29 -12.71 0.23
CA GLY A 946 -12.51 -13.44 -0.18
C GLY A 946 -12.67 -14.84 0.40
N VAL A 947 -11.59 -15.48 0.87
CA VAL A 947 -11.65 -16.87 1.38
C VAL A 947 -12.34 -16.96 2.75
N TYR A 948 -12.38 -15.86 3.51
CA TYR A 948 -12.92 -15.85 4.88
C TYR A 948 -14.46 -15.82 4.94
N GLU A 949 -15.15 -15.27 3.93
CA GLU A 949 -16.62 -15.32 3.86
C GLU A 949 -17.13 -16.76 3.97
N ILE A 950 -16.38 -17.74 3.43
CA ILE A 950 -16.68 -19.18 3.48
C ILE A 950 -16.56 -19.76 4.91
N HIS A 951 -15.61 -19.27 5.71
CA HIS A 951 -15.42 -19.74 7.09
C HIS A 951 -16.41 -19.11 8.07
N GLN A 952 -16.77 -17.84 7.88
CA GLN A 952 -17.84 -17.17 8.63
C GLN A 952 -19.21 -17.76 8.29
N LEU A 953 -19.45 -18.09 7.01
CA LEU A 953 -20.59 -18.89 6.57
C LEU A 953 -20.69 -20.21 7.33
N ARG A 954 -19.58 -20.95 7.52
CA ARG A 954 -19.59 -22.20 8.33
C ARG A 954 -19.96 -21.95 9.80
N HIS A 955 -19.43 -20.91 10.43
CA HIS A 955 -19.73 -20.60 11.83
C HIS A 955 -21.19 -20.12 12.02
N GLN A 956 -21.71 -19.33 11.08
CA GLN A 956 -23.12 -18.96 11.00
C GLN A 956 -24.00 -20.19 10.69
N LEU A 957 -23.52 -21.13 9.85
CA LEU A 957 -24.18 -22.41 9.57
C LEU A 957 -24.30 -23.27 10.83
N GLU A 958 -23.25 -23.34 11.65
CA GLU A 958 -23.27 -24.04 12.95
C GLU A 958 -24.26 -23.38 13.92
N ALA A 959 -24.33 -22.04 13.94
CA ALA A 959 -25.32 -21.31 14.74
C ALA A 959 -26.77 -21.55 14.25
N VAL A 960 -27.01 -21.55 12.93
CA VAL A 960 -28.31 -21.90 12.33
C VAL A 960 -28.69 -23.35 12.66
N LYS A 961 -27.75 -24.31 12.54
CA LYS A 961 -27.98 -25.70 12.93
C LYS A 961 -28.39 -25.81 14.41
N ASN A 962 -27.72 -25.08 15.31
CA ASN A 962 -28.04 -25.07 16.73
C ASN A 962 -29.42 -24.45 17.03
N ILE A 963 -29.83 -23.41 16.30
CA ILE A 963 -31.16 -22.78 16.42
C ILE A 963 -32.25 -23.73 15.90
N VAL A 964 -32.02 -24.42 14.78
CA VAL A 964 -32.99 -25.35 14.17
C VAL A 964 -33.20 -26.62 15.00
N VAL A 965 -32.19 -27.02 15.80
CA VAL A 965 -32.21 -28.26 16.61
C VAL A 965 -32.83 -28.07 18.00
N THR A 966 -33.03 -26.84 18.47
CA THR A 966 -33.56 -26.57 19.82
C THR A 966 -35.05 -26.21 19.78
N SER A 967 -35.84 -26.71 20.73
CA SER A 967 -37.29 -26.41 20.86
C SER A 967 -37.57 -25.08 21.58
N GLU A 968 -36.57 -24.22 21.72
CA GLU A 968 -36.64 -22.99 22.51
C GLU A 968 -36.93 -21.76 21.64
N SER A 969 -37.78 -20.86 22.13
CA SER A 969 -38.08 -19.59 21.46
C SER A 969 -36.88 -18.64 21.56
N CYS A 970 -36.14 -18.47 20.47
CA CYS A 970 -34.98 -17.59 20.38
C CYS A 970 -35.31 -16.27 19.68
N ARG A 971 -34.71 -15.15 20.10
CA ARG A 971 -34.69 -13.93 19.28
C ARG A 971 -33.58 -14.06 18.24
N LEU A 972 -33.89 -13.79 16.98
CA LEU A 972 -32.89 -13.80 15.92
C LEU A 972 -31.90 -12.65 16.05
N PRO A 973 -30.63 -12.83 15.61
CA PRO A 973 -29.68 -11.75 15.43
C PRO A 973 -30.23 -10.63 14.53
N ARG A 974 -29.76 -9.39 14.72
CA ARG A 974 -30.32 -8.20 14.06
C ARG A 974 -30.19 -8.16 12.54
N LEU A 975 -29.14 -8.78 12.00
CA LEU A 975 -28.89 -8.86 10.55
C LEU A 975 -29.66 -10.00 9.88
N TRP A 976 -30.58 -10.65 10.61
CA TRP A 976 -31.35 -11.79 10.12
C TRP A 976 -32.81 -11.38 9.95
N THR A 977 -33.36 -11.54 8.74
CA THR A 977 -34.75 -11.20 8.43
C THR A 977 -35.54 -12.44 8.06
N LEU A 978 -36.66 -12.66 8.74
CA LEU A 978 -37.63 -13.71 8.38
C LEU A 978 -38.71 -13.14 7.46
N LEU A 979 -38.84 -13.71 6.28
CA LEU A 979 -39.90 -13.41 5.33
C LEU A 979 -40.87 -14.59 5.27
N TYR A 980 -42.16 -14.25 5.24
CA TYR A 980 -43.26 -15.20 5.16
C TYR A 980 -43.96 -15.04 3.80
N PRO A 981 -43.40 -15.60 2.70
CA PRO A 981 -44.01 -15.46 1.40
C PRO A 981 -45.25 -16.36 1.32
N ARG A 982 -46.47 -15.80 1.51
CA ARG A 982 -47.80 -16.48 1.37
C ARG A 982 -48.01 -17.77 2.21
N LYS A 983 -49.28 -18.10 2.50
CA LYS A 983 -49.65 -19.32 3.23
C LYS A 983 -49.29 -20.56 2.41
N GLY A 984 -48.38 -21.39 2.92
CA GLY A 984 -48.00 -22.69 2.35
C GLY A 984 -46.60 -22.77 1.75
N SER A 985 -45.83 -21.68 1.73
CA SER A 985 -44.47 -21.64 1.17
C SER A 985 -43.39 -21.74 2.26
N HIS A 986 -42.15 -22.01 1.84
CA HIS A 986 -40.99 -22.01 2.74
C HIS A 986 -40.83 -20.66 3.46
N VAL A 987 -40.46 -20.71 4.74
CA VAL A 987 -40.04 -19.53 5.48
C VAL A 987 -38.64 -19.16 4.98
N GLU A 988 -38.47 -17.91 4.55
CA GLU A 988 -37.20 -17.41 4.02
C GLU A 988 -36.46 -16.67 5.15
N LEU A 989 -35.25 -17.12 5.49
CA LEU A 989 -34.35 -16.42 6.40
C LEU A 989 -33.25 -15.78 5.57
N ARG A 990 -33.20 -14.45 5.55
CA ARG A 990 -32.10 -13.66 4.96
C ARG A 990 -31.08 -13.35 6.02
N ILE A 991 -29.81 -13.62 5.74
CA ILE A 991 -28.67 -13.12 6.52
C ILE A 991 -27.99 -12.04 5.68
N HIS A 992 -27.96 -10.81 6.21
CA HIS A 992 -27.32 -9.67 5.55
C HIS A 992 -25.84 -9.59 5.93
N SER A 993 -24.98 -9.33 4.94
CA SER A 993 -23.57 -8.98 5.12
C SER A 993 -23.42 -7.45 5.07
N ASP A 994 -22.62 -6.89 5.96
CA ASP A 994 -22.39 -5.43 6.03
C ASP A 994 -21.35 -4.94 5.01
N VAL A 995 -20.64 -5.85 4.33
CA VAL A 995 -19.38 -5.56 3.61
C VAL A 995 -19.41 -6.01 2.14
N SER A 996 -20.27 -6.97 1.82
CA SER A 996 -20.52 -7.45 0.47
C SER A 996 -22.02 -7.44 0.24
N ASP A 997 -22.48 -7.00 -0.93
CA ASP A 997 -23.89 -6.97 -1.35
C ASP A 997 -24.56 -8.38 -1.42
N VAL A 998 -23.95 -9.38 -0.78
CA VAL A 998 -24.31 -10.79 -0.75
C VAL A 998 -25.34 -11.04 0.36
N SER A 999 -26.56 -11.36 -0.05
CA SER A 999 -27.62 -11.85 0.84
C SER A 999 -27.66 -13.37 0.78
N VAL A 1000 -27.49 -14.06 1.91
CA VAL A 1000 -27.60 -15.52 1.94
C VAL A 1000 -29.04 -15.90 2.29
N LEU A 1001 -29.66 -16.71 1.42
CA LEU A 1001 -31.07 -17.09 1.51
C LEU A 1001 -31.22 -18.54 2.00
N TYR A 1002 -31.96 -18.72 3.09
CA TYR A 1002 -32.28 -20.04 3.63
C TYR A 1002 -33.79 -20.31 3.56
N PHE A 1003 -34.17 -21.52 3.14
CA PHE A 1003 -35.55 -21.97 3.09
C PHE A 1003 -35.82 -23.01 4.19
N CYS A 1004 -36.76 -22.72 5.09
CA CYS A 1004 -37.15 -23.63 6.17
C CYS A 1004 -38.63 -24.08 6.01
N PRO A 1005 -38.96 -25.39 6.11
CA PRO A 1005 -40.35 -25.85 6.13
C PRO A 1005 -41.10 -25.38 7.37
N VAL A 1006 -42.36 -24.95 7.20
CA VAL A 1006 -43.19 -24.21 8.18
C VAL A 1006 -43.57 -25.01 9.44
N SER A 1007 -43.30 -26.31 9.54
CA SER A 1007 -43.93 -27.18 10.55
C SER A 1007 -43.40 -27.05 11.99
N SER A 1008 -42.29 -26.34 12.26
CA SER A 1008 -41.76 -26.17 13.62
C SER A 1008 -41.77 -24.73 14.17
N LEU A 1009 -42.01 -23.71 13.35
CA LEU A 1009 -41.89 -22.29 13.77
C LEU A 1009 -43.21 -21.65 14.26
N CYS A 1010 -44.32 -22.41 14.35
CA CYS A 1010 -45.63 -21.85 14.62
C CYS A 1010 -46.12 -22.13 16.05
N SER A 1011 -45.82 -21.21 16.99
CA SER A 1011 -46.55 -21.09 18.26
C SER A 1011 -47.64 -20.00 18.21
N HIS A 1012 -48.08 -19.59 17.02
CA HIS A 1012 -49.18 -18.63 16.88
C HIS A 1012 -50.54 -19.33 17.01
N PRO A 1013 -51.50 -18.83 17.83
CA PRO A 1013 -52.76 -19.52 18.13
C PRO A 1013 -53.69 -19.85 16.94
N GLN A 1014 -53.41 -19.31 15.74
CA GLN A 1014 -54.23 -19.48 14.54
C GLN A 1014 -53.85 -20.68 13.66
N CYS A 1015 -52.78 -21.43 13.98
CA CYS A 1015 -52.32 -22.58 13.18
C CYS A 1015 -52.67 -23.96 13.78
N ARG A 1016 -53.81 -24.08 14.49
CA ARG A 1016 -54.27 -25.35 15.10
C ARG A 1016 -54.75 -26.45 14.12
N GLY A 1017 -54.52 -26.31 12.82
CA GLY A 1017 -55.16 -27.17 11.81
C GLY A 1017 -54.29 -28.18 11.05
N CYS A 1018 -52.96 -28.11 11.06
CA CYS A 1018 -52.17 -28.81 10.00
C CYS A 1018 -51.06 -29.77 10.41
N CYS A 1019 -50.69 -29.91 11.69
CA CYS A 1019 -49.59 -30.83 12.06
C CYS A 1019 -50.11 -32.12 12.70
N ARG A 1020 -50.64 -33.03 11.87
CA ARG A 1020 -50.73 -34.46 12.16
C ARG A 1020 -50.15 -35.23 10.99
N ARG A 1021 -48.85 -35.57 11.08
CA ARG A 1021 -48.24 -36.85 10.69
C ARG A 1021 -46.72 -36.70 10.70
N GLU A 1022 -46.07 -37.67 11.32
CA GLU A 1022 -44.63 -37.88 11.30
C GLU A 1022 -44.10 -37.94 9.87
N SER A 1023 -43.02 -37.21 9.61
CA SER A 1023 -41.93 -37.70 8.75
C SER A 1023 -40.67 -36.90 9.08
N SER A 1024 -39.59 -37.63 9.31
CA SER A 1024 -38.22 -37.15 9.45
C SER A 1024 -37.83 -36.18 8.33
N PHE A 1025 -37.35 -34.98 8.66
CA PHE A 1025 -36.72 -34.10 7.68
C PHE A 1025 -35.22 -34.40 7.58
N ARG A 1026 -34.74 -34.61 6.34
CA ARG A 1026 -33.34 -34.93 6.00
C ARG A 1026 -32.61 -33.87 5.18
N SER A 1027 -33.22 -32.72 4.85
CA SER A 1027 -32.52 -31.70 4.06
C SER A 1027 -33.09 -30.29 4.25
N VAL A 1028 -32.20 -29.35 4.58
CA VAL A 1028 -32.34 -27.92 4.31
C VAL A 1028 -31.72 -27.72 2.92
N GLU A 1029 -32.47 -27.19 1.95
CA GLU A 1029 -31.87 -26.76 0.68
C GLU A 1029 -31.15 -25.45 0.91
N ILE A 1030 -29.83 -25.47 0.68
CA ILE A 1030 -28.95 -24.31 0.79
C ILE A 1030 -28.69 -23.83 -0.64
N GLY A 1031 -29.21 -22.66 -0.98
CA GLY A 1031 -28.91 -21.98 -2.24
C GLY A 1031 -28.14 -20.70 -1.97
N ILE A 1032 -26.87 -20.65 -2.35
CA ILE A 1032 -26.12 -19.40 -2.45
C ILE A 1032 -26.50 -18.80 -3.81
N LYS A 1033 -27.24 -17.69 -3.81
CA LYS A 1033 -27.37 -16.87 -5.01
C LYS A 1033 -26.44 -15.66 -4.85
N PRO A 1034 -25.37 -15.57 -5.64
CA PRO A 1034 -24.77 -14.26 -5.93
C PRO A 1034 -25.90 -13.34 -6.43
N LYS A 1035 -25.87 -12.05 -6.12
CA LYS A 1035 -26.67 -11.10 -6.92
C LYS A 1035 -26.14 -11.26 -8.35
N ASP A 1036 -26.97 -11.82 -9.23
CA ASP A 1036 -26.72 -11.86 -10.66
C ASP A 1036 -26.41 -10.42 -11.12
N HIS A 1037 -25.14 -10.14 -11.42
CA HIS A 1037 -24.78 -9.04 -12.32
C HIS A 1037 -25.21 -9.49 -13.72
N GLY A 1038 -26.43 -9.10 -14.10
CA GLY A 1038 -26.92 -9.23 -15.47
C GLY A 1038 -26.23 -8.25 -16.41
#